data_AF-A0A1G6Z2Z7-F1
#
_entry.id   AF-A0A1G6Z2Z7-F1
#
_cell.length_a   1.000
_cell.length_b   1.000
_cell.length_c   1.000
_cell.angle_alpha   90.00
_cell.angle_beta   90.00
_cell.angle_gamma   90.00
#
_symmetry.space_group_name_H-M   'P 1'
#
loop_
_entity.id
_entity.type
_entity.pdbx_description
1 polymer ?
#
loop_
_entity_poly.entity_id
_entity_poly.type
_entity_poly.pdbx_seq_one_letter_code
_entity_poly.pdbx_strand_id
1 'polypeptide(L)'
;MHIYRSCLFSAALFAVALADSASAAVFINELHYDDSTASGDTGERVEVVATAGESLDGYRIVLYNGSGGAQYDDDPVPTGALRTCGATVRLAVVSYPSNGIQNGAPDGLALVDPAGAVVQFLSYEGAFAATSGPASGMTSVDIGVLETNATAAGTSLQLSGQGNTPAQFSWQPSRAESFGECNAGQTFVQAEDLPPSVVSTVPVQNAVDVNPSANLSVVFSEPVYLGGGAFALTCATTGPRALAVTLGSDGYTLDPVTDLGFDEACTLTITASEVVDLDLKPNTMASDFVISFRTAPDRAPAVVSTQPSNGAAGVPASVTLEVNFSESVSVTGDWARLNCGSSGSVPLSISGGPAQWSLDPSVSLQPLESCSLRVVASQVADLDGLPDPLAADVVVEFVTSAGPGAYYADVDASSCTVLRETLHAAIDDHTFYPYTATTTDTWDILELADQDPANSGRIVDVYRNASYAKAGGGNANYNREHTWPNSYGYNDLTGDHAYTDAHMLYLSNSAYNSSRSNIPYGNCNMGCSPLVTELTNGQGGGPQVYPGQHNWFSSALNLFEVWSARKGDVARAVLYMDIRYEGGMHGITNRPEPDLIVVDNPGLIQTTPAGVFAPVGYMGLKSVLLQWHAADPPDANEQLRNDVVFSYQGNRNPFIDHPEWAECLHTCTCSSAPPVEIFENGFEG
;
A
#
# COMPACT_ATOMS: atom_id res chain seq x y z
N MET A 1 -2.14 8.53 24.92
CA MET A 1 -2.29 10.00 25.07
C MET A 1 -0.95 10.62 25.42
N HIS A 2 -0.10 10.86 24.42
CA HIS A 2 0.93 11.89 24.40
C HIS A 2 1.18 12.23 22.93
N ILE A 3 1.26 13.53 22.69
CA ILE A 3 0.94 14.20 21.43
C ILE A 3 2.21 14.28 20.59
N TYR A 4 2.30 13.50 19.51
CA TYR A 4 3.20 13.81 18.41
C TYR A 4 2.46 14.75 17.45
N ARG A 5 2.88 16.01 17.44
CA ARG A 5 2.53 16.95 16.38
C ARG A 5 3.27 16.53 15.11
N SER A 6 2.61 15.73 14.27
CA SER A 6 2.98 15.66 12.86
C SER A 6 2.79 17.05 12.25
N CYS A 7 3.88 17.71 11.88
CA CYS A 7 3.82 18.78 10.90
C CYS A 7 3.37 18.13 9.58
N LEU A 8 2.05 18.10 9.35
CA LEU A 8 1.50 17.98 8.02
C LEU A 8 2.08 19.14 7.20
N PHE A 9 3.03 18.85 6.32
CA PHE A 9 3.16 19.66 5.12
C PHE A 9 1.86 19.40 4.33
N SER A 10 0.90 20.33 4.48
CA SER A 10 -0.15 20.49 3.49
C SER A 10 0.55 20.72 2.16
N ALA A 11 0.60 19.69 1.31
CA ALA A 11 0.65 19.88 -0.12
C ALA A 11 -0.60 20.67 -0.48
N ALA A 12 -0.50 22.00 -0.44
CA ALA A 12 -1.47 22.85 -1.11
C ALA A 12 -1.43 22.40 -2.56
N LEU A 13 -2.52 21.80 -3.01
CA LEU A 13 -2.80 21.60 -4.42
C LEU A 13 -2.96 23.01 -5.01
N PHE A 14 -1.84 23.68 -5.26
CA PHE A 14 -1.82 24.79 -6.18
C PHE A 14 -2.14 24.16 -7.52
N ALA A 15 -3.39 24.34 -7.97
CA ALA A 15 -3.66 24.35 -9.39
C ALA A 15 -2.77 25.45 -9.97
N VAL A 16 -1.58 25.05 -10.41
CA VAL A 16 -0.77 25.86 -11.31
C VAL A 16 -1.67 25.99 -12.52
N ALA A 17 -2.29 27.16 -12.69
CA ALA A 17 -2.70 27.59 -14.00
C ALA A 17 -1.42 27.48 -14.83
N LEU A 18 -1.36 26.47 -15.71
CA LEU A 18 -0.38 26.43 -16.77
C LEU A 18 -0.44 27.83 -17.38
N ALA A 19 0.65 28.58 -17.26
CA ALA A 19 0.80 29.76 -18.07
C ALA A 19 0.71 29.24 -19.50
N ASP A 20 -0.35 29.63 -20.20
CA ASP A 20 -0.46 29.42 -21.63
C ASP A 20 0.85 29.94 -22.23
N SER A 21 1.73 29.02 -22.63
CA SER A 21 2.67 29.27 -23.72
C SER A 21 1.88 30.05 -24.75
N ALA A 22 2.35 31.23 -25.19
CA ALA A 22 1.58 32.16 -26.02
C ALA A 22 1.00 31.49 -27.29
N SER A 23 -0.11 30.79 -27.10
CA SER A 23 -0.89 30.05 -28.06
C SER A 23 -1.95 31.03 -28.54
N ALA A 24 -2.32 30.94 -29.82
CA ALA A 24 -3.35 31.83 -30.32
C ALA A 24 -4.64 31.58 -29.54
N ALA A 25 -5.30 32.65 -29.09
CA ALA A 25 -6.66 32.49 -28.60
C ALA A 25 -7.56 32.13 -29.79
N VAL A 26 -8.32 31.04 -29.68
CA VAL A 26 -9.35 30.65 -30.64
C VAL A 26 -10.72 30.84 -30.01
N PHE A 27 -11.61 31.60 -30.64
CA PHE A 27 -12.93 31.91 -30.07
C PHE A 27 -13.98 32.30 -31.14
N ILE A 28 -15.25 32.24 -30.76
CA ILE A 28 -16.39 32.67 -31.57
C ILE A 28 -16.41 34.21 -31.67
N ASN A 29 -16.43 34.72 -32.89
CA ASN A 29 -16.19 36.14 -33.20
C ASN A 29 -17.44 36.90 -33.69
N GLU A 30 -18.31 36.19 -34.41
CA GLU A 30 -19.53 36.74 -35.03
C GLU A 30 -20.59 35.62 -35.12
N LEU A 31 -21.86 35.97 -34.92
CA LEU A 31 -23.00 35.04 -34.89
C LEU A 31 -24.22 35.70 -35.54
N HIS A 32 -24.89 34.97 -36.42
CA HIS A 32 -26.21 35.32 -36.94
C HIS A 32 -27.15 34.11 -36.84
N TYR A 33 -28.29 34.27 -36.17
CA TYR A 33 -29.23 33.19 -35.86
C TYR A 33 -30.73 33.54 -36.00
N ASP A 34 -31.11 34.83 -36.08
CA ASP A 34 -32.53 35.22 -36.22
C ASP A 34 -32.68 36.52 -37.07
N ASP A 35 -33.58 36.51 -38.05
CA ASP A 35 -33.84 37.67 -38.92
C ASP A 35 -35.31 37.87 -39.34
N SER A 36 -35.61 39.05 -39.88
CA SER A 36 -36.98 39.48 -40.24
C SER A 36 -37.42 39.10 -41.66
N THR A 37 -36.91 38.01 -42.26
CA THR A 37 -37.31 37.67 -43.64
C THR A 37 -38.61 36.87 -43.73
N ALA A 38 -39.32 37.02 -44.85
CA ALA A 38 -40.55 36.28 -45.13
C ALA A 38 -40.32 34.77 -45.39
N SER A 39 -39.05 34.34 -45.50
CA SER A 39 -38.61 32.97 -45.79
C SER A 39 -38.18 32.19 -44.54
N GLY A 40 -38.31 32.77 -43.33
CA GLY A 40 -37.67 32.27 -42.11
C GLY A 40 -36.22 32.76 -42.02
N ASP A 41 -35.46 32.28 -41.06
CA ASP A 41 -34.11 32.79 -40.81
C ASP A 41 -33.19 32.44 -42.00
N THR A 42 -32.52 33.44 -42.58
CA THR A 42 -31.63 33.23 -43.74
C THR A 42 -30.22 33.73 -43.51
N GLY A 43 -29.23 32.97 -43.98
CA GLY A 43 -27.84 33.40 -43.90
C GLY A 43 -27.18 33.14 -42.55
N GLU A 44 -27.79 32.30 -41.70
CA GLU A 44 -27.29 31.90 -40.39
C GLU A 44 -25.85 31.35 -40.44
N ARG A 45 -24.99 31.91 -39.60
CA ARG A 45 -23.55 31.70 -39.65
C ARG A 45 -22.90 31.90 -38.29
N VAL A 46 -21.79 31.21 -38.09
CA VAL A 46 -20.88 31.36 -36.95
C VAL A 46 -19.48 31.64 -37.48
N GLU A 47 -18.85 32.71 -37.02
CA GLU A 47 -17.44 32.98 -37.29
C GLU A 47 -16.56 32.58 -36.11
N VAL A 48 -15.43 31.95 -36.39
CA VAL A 48 -14.37 31.64 -35.44
C VAL A 48 -13.09 32.37 -35.85
N VAL A 49 -12.42 32.98 -34.88
CA VAL A 49 -11.12 33.65 -35.07
C VAL A 49 -10.01 32.89 -34.35
N ALA A 50 -8.82 32.81 -34.98
CA ALA A 50 -7.55 32.49 -34.33
C ALA A 50 -6.62 33.70 -34.36
N THR A 51 -6.25 34.23 -33.18
CA THR A 51 -5.64 35.56 -33.05
C THR A 51 -4.17 35.67 -33.49
N ALA A 52 -3.46 34.56 -33.63
CA ALA A 52 -2.11 34.49 -34.18
C ALA A 52 -2.07 33.89 -35.60
N GLY A 53 -3.23 33.67 -36.23
CA GLY A 53 -3.31 33.17 -37.60
C GLY A 53 -3.00 31.68 -37.79
N GLU A 54 -2.95 30.91 -36.70
CA GLU A 54 -2.76 29.46 -36.70
C GLU A 54 -3.90 28.69 -37.40
N SER A 55 -3.74 27.37 -37.54
CA SER A 55 -4.74 26.56 -38.22
C SER A 55 -5.97 26.32 -37.33
N LEU A 56 -7.15 26.42 -37.94
CA LEU A 56 -8.43 26.04 -37.33
C LEU A 56 -8.81 24.59 -37.68
N ASP A 57 -7.90 23.82 -38.29
CA ASP A 57 -8.17 22.44 -38.67
C ASP A 57 -8.45 21.58 -37.43
N GLY A 58 -9.56 20.85 -37.46
CA GLY A 58 -9.98 19.95 -36.38
C GLY A 58 -10.87 20.61 -35.32
N TYR A 59 -11.00 21.95 -35.31
CA TYR A 59 -11.99 22.62 -34.47
C TYR A 59 -13.41 22.35 -34.96
N ARG A 60 -14.38 22.39 -34.03
CA ARG A 60 -15.79 22.09 -34.30
C ARG A 60 -16.71 23.10 -33.63
N ILE A 61 -17.84 23.41 -34.30
CA ILE A 61 -18.97 24.11 -33.71
C ILE A 61 -20.07 23.10 -33.42
N VAL A 62 -20.49 23.03 -32.16
CA VAL A 62 -21.52 22.11 -31.69
C VAL A 62 -22.73 22.90 -31.24
N LEU A 63 -23.89 22.69 -31.85
CA LEU A 63 -25.12 23.42 -31.53
C LEU A 63 -25.97 22.69 -30.48
N TYR A 64 -26.60 23.46 -29.59
CA TYR A 64 -27.33 22.96 -28.43
C TYR A 64 -28.71 23.60 -28.31
N ASN A 65 -29.71 22.76 -28.05
CA ASN A 65 -31.07 23.18 -27.73
C ASN A 65 -31.15 23.49 -26.22
N GLY A 66 -31.39 24.74 -25.83
CA GLY A 66 -31.38 25.15 -24.44
C GLY A 66 -32.68 24.85 -23.67
N SER A 67 -33.75 24.40 -24.34
CA SER A 67 -34.92 23.83 -23.65
C SER A 67 -34.62 22.47 -23.01
N GLY A 68 -33.66 21.70 -23.53
CA GLY A 68 -33.30 20.37 -23.04
C GLY A 68 -31.81 20.16 -22.73
N GLY A 69 -30.96 21.12 -23.10
CA GLY A 69 -29.50 21.03 -23.02
C GLY A 69 -28.87 20.06 -24.02
N ALA A 70 -29.64 19.45 -24.92
CA ALA A 70 -29.12 18.42 -25.81
C ALA A 70 -28.45 19.04 -27.04
N GLN A 71 -27.29 18.51 -27.41
CA GLN A 71 -26.66 18.76 -28.71
C GLN A 71 -27.60 18.30 -29.84
N TYR A 72 -27.71 19.12 -30.90
CA TYR A 72 -28.48 18.78 -32.09
C TYR A 72 -27.69 18.88 -33.42
N ASP A 73 -26.54 19.56 -33.43
CA ASP A 73 -25.67 19.63 -34.61
C ASP A 73 -24.17 19.63 -34.24
N ASP A 74 -23.31 19.28 -35.20
CA ASP A 74 -21.86 19.16 -35.02
C ASP A 74 -21.09 19.35 -36.32
N ASP A 75 -20.58 20.55 -36.55
CA ASP A 75 -19.94 20.94 -37.80
C ASP A 75 -18.44 21.22 -37.65
N PRO A 76 -17.60 20.77 -38.60
CA PRO A 76 -16.20 21.16 -38.63
C PRO A 76 -16.06 22.66 -38.96
N VAL A 77 -15.17 23.35 -38.24
CA VAL A 77 -14.74 24.69 -38.60
C VAL A 77 -13.86 24.58 -39.85
N PRO A 78 -14.16 25.33 -40.94
CA PRO A 78 -13.32 25.29 -42.14
C PRO A 78 -11.96 25.94 -41.87
N THR A 79 -10.97 25.68 -42.73
CA THR A 79 -9.60 26.20 -42.56
C THR A 79 -9.54 27.72 -42.40
N GLY A 80 -10.51 28.47 -42.97
CA GLY A 80 -10.57 29.93 -42.87
C GLY A 80 -9.55 30.65 -43.75
N ALA A 81 -9.52 31.97 -43.65
CA ALA A 81 -8.61 32.83 -44.41
C ALA A 81 -7.90 33.85 -43.50
N LEU A 82 -6.65 34.17 -43.85
CA LEU A 82 -5.91 35.21 -43.15
C LEU A 82 -6.49 36.60 -43.47
N ARG A 83 -6.57 37.45 -42.44
CA ARG A 83 -7.01 38.85 -42.51
C ARG A 83 -6.13 39.72 -41.61
N THR A 84 -5.99 40.99 -41.97
CA THR A 84 -5.26 41.98 -41.18
C THR A 84 -6.24 42.92 -40.50
N CYS A 85 -6.50 42.69 -39.22
CA CYS A 85 -7.47 43.41 -38.41
C CYS A 85 -6.77 44.18 -37.28
N GLY A 86 -5.64 44.83 -37.58
CA GLY A 86 -4.62 45.23 -36.61
C GLY A 86 -3.42 44.28 -36.70
N ALA A 87 -3.51 43.15 -36.01
CA ALA A 87 -2.66 41.98 -36.20
C ALA A 87 -3.20 41.06 -37.32
N THR A 88 -2.36 40.13 -37.79
CA THR A 88 -2.79 39.07 -38.72
C THR A 88 -3.52 37.98 -37.96
N VAL A 89 -4.78 37.76 -38.30
CA VAL A 89 -5.66 36.73 -37.72
C VAL A 89 -6.15 35.77 -38.79
N ARG A 90 -6.68 34.61 -38.39
CA ARG A 90 -7.42 33.72 -39.29
C ARG A 90 -8.89 33.71 -38.93
N LEU A 91 -9.76 33.95 -39.91
CA LEU A 91 -11.22 33.94 -39.75
C LEU A 91 -11.82 32.79 -40.55
N ALA A 92 -12.67 32.00 -39.92
CA ALA A 92 -13.41 30.90 -40.53
C ALA A 92 -14.90 31.05 -40.28
N VAL A 93 -15.71 30.79 -41.31
CA VAL A 93 -17.16 30.96 -41.25
C VAL A 93 -17.83 29.60 -41.48
N VAL A 94 -18.58 29.14 -40.50
CA VAL A 94 -19.50 27.99 -40.60
C VAL A 94 -20.86 28.54 -41.04
N SER A 95 -21.45 27.97 -42.09
CA SER A 95 -22.72 28.43 -42.66
C SER A 95 -23.78 27.36 -42.54
N TYR A 96 -24.99 27.77 -42.19
CA TYR A 96 -26.12 26.88 -41.97
C TYR A 96 -27.19 27.07 -43.06
N PRO A 97 -27.95 26.01 -43.40
CA PRO A 97 -29.19 26.16 -44.18
C PRO A 97 -30.19 27.06 -43.45
N SER A 98 -31.20 27.59 -44.16
CA SER A 98 -32.26 28.39 -43.52
C SER A 98 -32.95 27.66 -42.36
N ASN A 99 -33.07 28.33 -41.22
CA ASN A 99 -33.51 27.80 -39.92
C ASN A 99 -32.64 26.64 -39.41
N GLY A 100 -31.32 26.73 -39.64
CA GLY A 100 -30.34 25.74 -39.22
C GLY A 100 -29.83 25.96 -37.79
N ILE A 101 -29.86 27.19 -37.29
CA ILE A 101 -29.60 27.53 -35.90
C ILE A 101 -30.96 27.74 -35.21
N GLN A 102 -31.14 27.18 -34.01
CA GLN A 102 -32.39 27.34 -33.27
C GLN A 102 -32.40 28.71 -32.59
N ASN A 103 -33.54 29.40 -32.60
CA ASN A 103 -33.75 30.73 -32.01
C ASN A 103 -34.67 30.70 -30.78
N GLY A 104 -34.60 29.63 -29.99
CA GLY A 104 -35.30 29.50 -28.72
C GLY A 104 -34.60 30.25 -27.58
N ALA A 105 -35.39 30.76 -26.63
CA ALA A 105 -34.87 31.44 -25.44
C ALA A 105 -34.73 30.46 -24.24
N PRO A 106 -33.53 29.99 -23.88
CA PRO A 106 -32.25 30.14 -24.57
C PRO A 106 -31.91 28.95 -25.49
N ASP A 107 -30.97 29.16 -26.41
CA ASP A 107 -30.26 28.17 -27.22
C ASP A 107 -28.77 28.58 -27.29
N GLY A 108 -27.89 27.71 -27.78
CA GLY A 108 -26.46 27.99 -27.72
C GLY A 108 -25.56 27.09 -28.55
N LEU A 109 -24.26 27.35 -28.45
CA LEU A 109 -23.22 26.69 -29.22
C LEU A 109 -21.92 26.55 -28.43
N ALA A 110 -21.19 25.47 -28.68
CA ALA A 110 -19.86 25.25 -28.15
C ALA A 110 -18.82 25.25 -29.27
N LEU A 111 -17.69 25.92 -29.03
CA LEU A 111 -16.46 25.74 -29.78
C LEU A 111 -15.62 24.66 -29.10
N VAL A 112 -15.23 23.63 -29.86
CA VAL A 112 -14.51 22.46 -29.36
C VAL A 112 -13.18 22.32 -30.11
N ASP A 113 -12.10 22.10 -29.37
CA ASP A 113 -10.75 21.93 -29.92
C ASP A 113 -10.54 20.53 -30.55
N PRO A 114 -9.42 20.30 -31.28
CA PRO A 114 -9.13 19.00 -31.88
C PRO A 114 -8.93 17.85 -30.88
N ALA A 115 -8.69 18.14 -29.60
CA ALA A 115 -8.58 17.15 -28.53
C ALA A 115 -9.95 16.79 -27.91
N GLY A 116 -11.01 17.49 -28.29
CA GLY A 116 -12.38 17.31 -27.80
C GLY A 116 -12.70 18.14 -26.55
N ALA A 117 -11.85 19.09 -26.16
CA ALA A 117 -12.11 19.98 -25.04
C ALA A 117 -12.94 21.20 -25.48
N VAL A 118 -13.84 21.66 -24.61
CA VAL A 118 -14.68 22.84 -24.86
C VAL A 118 -13.89 24.11 -24.60
N VAL A 119 -13.70 24.90 -25.66
CA VAL A 119 -13.00 26.20 -25.63
C VAL A 119 -13.94 27.31 -25.19
N GLN A 120 -15.16 27.33 -25.73
CA GLN A 120 -16.23 28.23 -25.31
C GLN A 120 -17.57 27.48 -25.35
N PHE A 121 -18.44 27.76 -24.39
CA PHE A 121 -19.85 27.37 -24.45
C PHE A 121 -20.70 28.62 -24.25
N LEU A 122 -21.24 29.14 -25.35
CA LEU A 122 -21.98 30.40 -25.39
C LEU A 122 -23.46 30.13 -25.63
N SER A 123 -24.30 31.02 -25.13
CA SER A 123 -25.73 31.03 -25.42
C SER A 123 -26.22 32.45 -25.67
N TYR A 124 -27.43 32.55 -26.20
CA TYR A 124 -28.15 33.80 -26.39
C TYR A 124 -29.51 33.69 -25.72
N GLU A 125 -30.05 34.84 -25.32
CA GLU A 125 -31.36 34.97 -24.63
C GLU A 125 -31.43 34.24 -23.27
N GLY A 126 -30.29 33.97 -22.65
CA GLY A 126 -30.18 33.34 -21.33
C GLY A 126 -29.15 32.21 -21.29
N ALA A 127 -28.81 31.75 -20.09
CA ALA A 127 -27.89 30.64 -19.88
C ALA A 127 -28.62 29.32 -19.60
N PHE A 128 -28.05 28.20 -20.03
CA PHE A 128 -28.56 26.85 -19.76
C PHE A 128 -27.42 25.84 -19.58
N ALA A 129 -27.74 24.66 -19.03
CA ALA A 129 -26.79 23.58 -18.88
C ALA A 129 -26.93 22.54 -19.99
N ALA A 130 -25.81 22.12 -20.58
CA ALA A 130 -25.81 21.04 -21.55
C ALA A 130 -25.99 19.67 -20.88
N THR A 131 -26.73 18.78 -21.53
CA THR A 131 -27.06 17.42 -21.06
C THR A 131 -26.44 16.32 -21.92
N SER A 132 -25.85 16.68 -23.07
CA SER A 132 -25.12 15.77 -23.95
C SER A 132 -23.94 16.49 -24.61
N GLY A 133 -23.21 15.81 -25.51
CA GLY A 133 -22.11 16.41 -26.27
C GLY A 133 -20.87 16.77 -25.45
N PRO A 134 -19.86 17.39 -26.08
CA PRO A 134 -18.62 17.81 -25.41
C PRO A 134 -18.83 18.77 -24.22
N ALA A 135 -19.91 19.56 -24.22
CA ALA A 135 -20.24 20.49 -23.14
C ALA A 135 -21.11 19.87 -22.04
N SER A 136 -21.36 18.55 -22.05
CA SER A 136 -22.23 17.90 -21.06
C SER A 136 -21.83 18.24 -19.62
N GLY A 137 -22.79 18.76 -18.84
CA GLY A 137 -22.58 19.21 -17.47
C GLY A 137 -22.05 20.64 -17.31
N MET A 138 -21.65 21.31 -18.40
CA MET A 138 -21.26 22.72 -18.40
C MET A 138 -22.50 23.62 -18.50
N THR A 139 -22.43 24.80 -17.87
CA THR A 139 -23.42 25.88 -18.04
C THR A 139 -22.89 26.88 -19.05
N SER A 140 -23.70 27.26 -20.04
CA SER A 140 -23.34 28.23 -21.06
C SER A 140 -23.19 29.64 -20.50
N VAL A 141 -22.43 30.48 -21.19
CA VAL A 141 -22.31 31.91 -20.90
C VAL A 141 -23.19 32.68 -21.89
N ASP A 142 -24.20 33.38 -21.36
CA ASP A 142 -25.04 34.26 -22.18
C ASP A 142 -24.21 35.43 -22.73
N ILE A 143 -24.26 35.63 -24.05
CA ILE A 143 -23.51 36.69 -24.73
C ILE A 143 -24.08 38.10 -24.45
N GLY A 144 -25.30 38.19 -23.90
CA GLY A 144 -25.89 39.43 -23.41
C GLY A 144 -26.42 40.37 -24.50
N VAL A 145 -26.38 39.93 -25.75
CA VAL A 145 -27.00 40.56 -26.93
C VAL A 145 -27.81 39.49 -27.67
N LEU A 146 -28.80 39.91 -28.45
CA LEU A 146 -29.73 38.99 -29.10
C LEU A 146 -30.16 39.51 -30.47
N GLU A 147 -30.61 38.58 -31.29
CA GLU A 147 -31.39 38.84 -32.50
C GLU A 147 -32.85 38.42 -32.26
N THR A 148 -33.76 38.98 -33.05
CA THR A 148 -35.19 38.68 -32.99
C THR A 148 -35.73 38.61 -34.43
N ASN A 149 -36.95 38.14 -34.58
CA ASN A 149 -37.72 38.26 -35.83
C ASN A 149 -37.94 39.70 -36.36
N ALA A 150 -37.45 40.73 -35.66
CA ALA A 150 -37.42 42.12 -36.11
C ALA A 150 -36.01 42.60 -36.52
N THR A 151 -34.98 41.78 -36.35
CA THR A 151 -33.59 42.04 -36.78
C THR A 151 -33.53 42.13 -38.30
N ALA A 152 -32.81 43.11 -38.83
CA ALA A 152 -32.73 43.31 -40.28
C ALA A 152 -31.89 42.20 -40.94
N ALA A 153 -32.29 41.73 -42.11
CA ALA A 153 -31.45 40.80 -42.87
C ALA A 153 -30.09 41.44 -43.24
N GLY A 154 -29.02 40.65 -43.20
CA GLY A 154 -27.65 41.11 -43.47
C GLY A 154 -26.99 41.83 -42.29
N THR A 155 -27.48 41.60 -41.08
CA THR A 155 -26.84 42.04 -39.83
C THR A 155 -26.52 40.85 -38.94
N SER A 156 -25.56 41.01 -38.02
CA SER A 156 -25.08 39.96 -37.13
C SER A 156 -24.65 40.53 -35.77
N LEU A 157 -24.61 39.66 -34.76
CA LEU A 157 -23.95 39.91 -33.47
C LEU A 157 -22.45 39.71 -33.65
N GLN A 158 -21.64 40.64 -33.17
CA GLN A 158 -20.17 40.58 -33.36
C GLN A 158 -19.41 41.18 -32.19
N LEU A 159 -18.21 40.67 -31.97
CA LEU A 159 -17.26 41.23 -31.01
C LEU A 159 -16.67 42.57 -31.49
N SER A 160 -16.45 43.48 -30.54
CA SER A 160 -15.79 44.78 -30.73
C SER A 160 -14.88 45.10 -29.55
N GLY A 161 -13.85 45.93 -29.75
CA GLY A 161 -12.82 46.23 -28.74
C GLY A 161 -11.41 46.05 -29.28
N GLN A 162 -10.41 46.14 -28.39
CA GLN A 162 -9.00 45.98 -28.73
C GLN A 162 -8.34 44.94 -27.79
N GLY A 163 -7.71 43.92 -28.36
CA GLY A 163 -7.12 42.83 -27.57
C GLY A 163 -6.64 41.65 -28.42
N ASN A 164 -6.33 40.54 -27.77
CA ASN A 164 -5.94 39.27 -28.39
C ASN A 164 -6.57 38.04 -27.70
N THR A 165 -7.41 38.25 -26.68
CA THR A 165 -8.19 37.23 -25.96
C THR A 165 -9.67 37.62 -25.94
N PRO A 166 -10.62 36.66 -25.84
CA PRO A 166 -12.06 36.95 -25.91
C PRO A 166 -12.53 37.92 -24.81
N ALA A 167 -11.95 37.86 -23.62
CA ALA A 167 -12.32 38.71 -22.47
C ALA A 167 -12.03 40.20 -22.68
N GLN A 168 -11.19 40.55 -23.66
CA GLN A 168 -10.86 41.95 -24.01
C GLN A 168 -11.82 42.52 -25.07
N PHE A 169 -12.72 41.70 -25.60
CA PHE A 169 -13.76 42.11 -26.52
C PHE A 169 -15.12 42.08 -25.84
N SER A 170 -16.08 42.77 -26.42
CA SER A 170 -17.47 42.80 -25.96
C SER A 170 -18.41 42.57 -27.13
N TRP A 171 -19.40 41.72 -26.91
CA TRP A 171 -20.47 41.47 -27.88
C TRP A 171 -21.28 42.73 -28.12
N GLN A 172 -21.58 43.01 -29.38
CA GLN A 172 -22.36 44.16 -29.80
C GLN A 172 -23.72 43.71 -30.34
N PRO A 173 -24.78 44.54 -30.17
CA PRO A 173 -26.07 44.30 -30.80
C PRO A 173 -25.96 44.18 -32.32
N SER A 174 -26.97 43.57 -32.94
CA SER A 174 -26.95 43.25 -34.37
C SER A 174 -26.69 44.50 -35.23
N ARG A 175 -25.70 44.40 -36.12
CA ARG A 175 -25.23 45.45 -37.04
C ARG A 175 -24.73 44.83 -38.34
N ALA A 176 -24.46 45.61 -39.38
CA ALA A 176 -24.06 45.10 -40.71
C ALA A 176 -23.01 43.98 -40.60
N GLU A 177 -23.32 42.82 -41.16
CA GLU A 177 -22.50 41.61 -41.03
C GLU A 177 -21.10 41.78 -41.64
N SER A 178 -20.13 41.08 -41.06
CA SER A 178 -18.71 41.13 -41.44
C SER A 178 -18.07 39.75 -41.61
N PHE A 179 -18.85 38.67 -41.68
CA PHE A 179 -18.36 37.30 -41.88
C PHE A 179 -17.23 37.18 -42.92
N GLY A 180 -16.08 36.69 -42.48
CA GLY A 180 -14.86 36.51 -43.25
C GLY A 180 -13.98 37.76 -43.37
N GLU A 181 -14.40 38.89 -42.79
CA GLU A 181 -13.74 40.18 -42.78
C GLU A 181 -13.64 40.72 -41.32
N CYS A 182 -12.95 41.84 -41.12
CA CYS A 182 -12.78 42.39 -39.77
C CYS A 182 -14.07 43.02 -39.23
N ASN A 183 -14.51 42.61 -38.04
CA ASN A 183 -15.64 43.22 -37.34
C ASN A 183 -15.46 44.72 -37.13
N ALA A 184 -16.56 45.47 -37.22
CA ALA A 184 -16.53 46.92 -37.02
C ALA A 184 -16.04 47.30 -35.60
N GLY A 185 -14.99 48.12 -35.53
CA GLY A 185 -14.41 48.56 -34.26
C GLY A 185 -13.69 47.45 -33.47
N GLN A 186 -13.36 46.33 -34.11
CA GLN A 186 -12.49 45.30 -33.53
C GLN A 186 -11.05 45.52 -34.01
N THR A 187 -10.09 45.51 -33.11
CA THR A 187 -8.66 45.61 -33.44
C THR A 187 -7.86 44.57 -32.66
N PHE A 188 -7.24 43.64 -33.36
CA PHE A 188 -6.38 42.64 -32.75
C PHE A 188 -4.98 43.21 -32.54
N VAL A 189 -4.39 42.96 -31.37
CA VAL A 189 -2.99 43.30 -31.06
C VAL A 189 -2.16 42.02 -30.99
N GLN A 190 -0.86 42.09 -31.29
CA GLN A 190 0.03 40.94 -31.08
C GLN A 190 0.23 40.74 -29.58
N ALA A 191 0.28 39.48 -29.11
CA ALA A 191 0.71 39.20 -27.73
C ALA A 191 2.15 39.73 -27.53
N GLU A 192 2.40 40.38 -26.38
CA GLU A 192 3.77 40.69 -25.95
C GLU A 192 4.45 39.37 -25.61
N ASP A 193 5.56 39.11 -26.27
CA ASP A 193 6.46 37.99 -25.97
C ASP A 193 7.28 38.38 -24.72
N LEU A 194 7.29 37.52 -23.70
CA LEU A 194 7.98 37.75 -22.44
C LEU A 194 9.16 36.79 -22.33
N PRO A 195 10.33 37.24 -21.86
CA PRO A 195 11.45 36.34 -21.64
C PRO A 195 11.11 35.27 -20.59
N PRO A 196 11.70 34.07 -20.71
CA PRO A 196 11.47 32.99 -19.76
C PRO A 196 11.97 33.39 -18.36
N SER A 197 11.36 32.83 -17.32
CA SER A 197 11.72 33.06 -15.92
C SER A 197 11.63 31.77 -15.10
N VAL A 198 12.35 31.71 -13.98
CA VAL A 198 12.29 30.56 -13.06
C VAL A 198 11.07 30.71 -12.15
N VAL A 199 10.13 29.77 -12.26
CA VAL A 199 8.91 29.71 -11.45
C VAL A 199 9.18 29.10 -10.07
N SER A 200 9.96 28.01 -10.03
CA SER A 200 10.28 27.35 -8.77
C SER A 200 11.57 26.53 -8.86
N THR A 201 12.15 26.26 -7.68
CA THR A 201 13.30 25.39 -7.51
C THR A 201 13.11 24.49 -6.28
N VAL A 202 13.64 23.28 -6.34
CA VAL A 202 13.85 22.42 -5.18
C VAL A 202 15.34 22.06 -5.15
N PRO A 203 16.05 22.31 -4.04
CA PRO A 203 15.62 23.04 -2.85
C PRO A 203 15.29 24.52 -3.14
N VAL A 204 14.48 25.15 -2.29
CA VAL A 204 14.22 26.60 -2.35
C VAL A 204 15.39 27.41 -1.77
N GLN A 205 15.41 28.73 -2.03
CA GLN A 205 16.38 29.64 -1.43
C GLN A 205 16.48 29.47 0.10
N ASN A 206 17.71 29.34 0.59
CA ASN A 206 18.11 29.14 1.98
C ASN A 206 17.54 27.87 2.64
N ALA A 207 17.17 26.84 1.88
CA ALA A 207 16.82 25.56 2.45
C ALA A 207 17.97 24.99 3.29
N VAL A 208 17.63 24.29 4.37
CA VAL A 208 18.55 23.57 5.25
C VAL A 208 18.16 22.10 5.31
N ASP A 209 19.06 21.25 5.79
CA ASP A 209 18.84 19.80 5.91
C ASP A 209 18.46 19.14 4.58
N VAL A 210 19.00 19.64 3.46
CA VAL A 210 18.80 19.03 2.14
C VAL A 210 19.55 17.70 2.11
N ASN A 211 18.85 16.62 1.78
CA ASN A 211 19.46 15.29 1.66
C ASN A 211 20.58 15.33 0.59
N PRO A 212 21.83 14.95 0.92
CA PRO A 212 22.95 15.01 -0.01
C PRO A 212 22.79 14.18 -1.30
N SER A 213 21.94 13.14 -1.30
CA SER A 213 21.63 12.32 -2.49
C SER A 213 20.34 12.75 -3.23
N ALA A 214 19.71 13.86 -2.80
CA ALA A 214 18.50 14.33 -3.46
C ALA A 214 18.79 15.02 -4.79
N ASN A 215 17.95 14.71 -5.78
CA ASN A 215 17.87 15.48 -7.02
C ASN A 215 17.35 16.90 -6.76
N LEU A 216 17.86 17.85 -7.52
CA LEU A 216 17.34 19.21 -7.57
C LEU A 216 16.33 19.33 -8.71
N SER A 217 15.44 20.31 -8.64
CA SER A 217 14.50 20.62 -9.73
C SER A 217 14.41 22.10 -10.02
N VAL A 218 14.13 22.43 -11.29
CA VAL A 218 13.90 23.79 -11.79
C VAL A 218 12.70 23.78 -12.72
N VAL A 219 11.77 24.71 -12.50
CA VAL A 219 10.60 24.91 -13.36
C VAL A 219 10.65 26.32 -13.95
N PHE A 220 10.51 26.44 -15.27
CA PHE A 220 10.45 27.72 -15.97
C PHE A 220 9.00 28.12 -16.29
N SER A 221 8.79 29.41 -16.61
CA SER A 221 7.48 29.95 -16.99
C SER A 221 6.95 29.40 -18.31
N GLU A 222 7.84 28.82 -19.12
CA GLU A 222 7.55 28.32 -20.46
C GLU A 222 8.64 27.33 -20.93
N PRO A 223 8.45 26.63 -22.07
CA PRO A 223 9.47 25.76 -22.65
C PRO A 223 10.73 26.53 -23.10
N VAL A 224 11.91 26.01 -22.72
CA VAL A 224 13.20 26.65 -23.01
C VAL A 224 14.18 25.72 -23.73
N TYR A 225 15.03 26.29 -24.57
CA TYR A 225 16.30 25.72 -24.97
C TYR A 225 17.38 26.04 -23.93
N LEU A 226 18.14 25.02 -23.53
CA LEU A 226 19.26 25.16 -22.60
C LEU A 226 20.59 25.06 -23.34
N GLY A 227 21.36 26.14 -23.27
CA GLY A 227 22.74 26.21 -23.71
C GLY A 227 23.71 25.50 -22.76
N GLY A 228 24.94 25.29 -23.23
CA GLY A 228 25.99 24.64 -22.44
C GLY A 228 26.40 25.51 -21.26
N GLY A 229 26.06 25.11 -20.04
CA GLY A 229 26.33 25.89 -18.83
C GLY A 229 25.12 26.64 -18.26
N ALA A 230 23.91 26.33 -18.72
CA ALA A 230 22.68 26.85 -18.14
C ALA A 230 22.55 26.59 -16.63
N PHE A 231 23.12 25.49 -16.13
CA PHE A 231 23.14 25.16 -14.71
C PHE A 231 24.56 24.98 -14.19
N ALA A 232 24.87 25.63 -13.07
CA ALA A 232 26.12 25.45 -12.34
C ALA A 232 25.84 25.26 -10.84
N LEU A 233 26.21 24.10 -10.29
CA LEU A 233 26.14 23.82 -8.85
C LEU A 233 27.55 23.88 -8.26
N THR A 234 27.75 24.66 -7.22
CA THR A 234 29.01 24.73 -6.47
C THR A 234 28.75 24.66 -4.98
N CYS A 235 29.45 23.77 -4.28
CA CYS A 235 29.37 23.63 -2.84
C CYS A 235 30.66 24.04 -2.15
N ALA A 236 30.54 24.56 -0.92
CA ALA A 236 31.61 25.25 -0.21
C ALA A 236 32.80 24.36 0.14
N THR A 237 32.54 23.11 0.53
CA THR A 237 33.59 22.16 0.91
C THR A 237 34.04 21.35 -0.29
N THR A 238 33.05 20.96 -1.10
CA THR A 238 33.18 19.84 -2.02
C THR A 238 33.40 20.35 -3.46
N GLY A 239 33.14 21.63 -3.72
CA GLY A 239 33.46 22.36 -4.95
C GLY A 239 32.37 22.28 -6.03
N PRO A 240 32.70 22.55 -7.31
CA PRO A 240 31.76 22.42 -8.41
C PRO A 240 31.24 20.99 -8.56
N ARG A 241 29.94 20.83 -8.84
CA ARG A 241 29.27 19.53 -9.01
C ARG A 241 28.72 19.41 -10.43
N ALA A 242 29.09 18.33 -11.11
CA ALA A 242 28.54 18.01 -12.42
C ALA A 242 27.08 17.58 -12.25
N LEU A 243 26.22 18.05 -13.15
CA LEU A 243 24.79 17.77 -13.12
C LEU A 243 24.40 16.95 -14.36
N ALA A 244 23.72 15.84 -14.16
CA ALA A 244 22.96 15.16 -15.18
C ALA A 244 21.57 15.82 -15.25
N VAL A 245 21.26 16.42 -16.40
CA VAL A 245 20.03 17.21 -16.59
C VAL A 245 19.04 16.39 -17.41
N THR A 246 17.84 16.19 -16.87
CA THR A 246 16.75 15.47 -17.54
C THR A 246 15.49 16.33 -17.58
N LEU A 247 14.84 16.40 -18.73
CA LEU A 247 13.53 17.06 -18.87
C LEU A 247 12.43 16.06 -18.49
N GLY A 248 11.60 16.41 -17.51
CA GLY A 248 10.37 15.71 -17.14
C GLY A 248 9.11 16.48 -17.57
N SER A 249 7.93 15.98 -17.18
CA SER A 249 6.66 16.67 -17.41
C SER A 249 6.52 17.97 -16.62
N ASP A 250 7.20 18.04 -15.47
CA ASP A 250 7.00 19.11 -14.47
C ASP A 250 8.18 20.09 -14.42
N GLY A 251 9.15 19.99 -15.34
CA GLY A 251 10.36 20.81 -15.38
C GLY A 251 11.64 20.00 -15.59
N TYR A 252 12.77 20.57 -15.17
CA TYR A 252 14.08 19.95 -15.28
C TYR A 252 14.51 19.35 -13.94
N THR A 253 14.91 18.07 -13.97
CA THR A 253 15.60 17.41 -12.87
C THR A 253 17.09 17.56 -13.06
N LEU A 254 17.79 18.04 -12.03
CA LEU A 254 19.23 18.18 -11.99
C LEU A 254 19.77 17.19 -10.95
N ASP A 255 20.38 16.12 -11.43
CA ASP A 255 20.97 15.06 -10.60
C ASP A 255 22.49 15.30 -10.47
N PRO A 256 23.02 15.61 -9.27
CA PRO A 256 24.47 15.63 -9.05
C PRO A 256 25.08 14.27 -9.38
N VAL A 257 25.96 14.21 -10.39
CA VAL A 257 26.62 12.94 -10.83
C VAL A 257 27.38 12.25 -9.69
N THR A 258 27.77 13.02 -8.69
CA THR A 258 28.23 12.52 -7.40
C THR A 258 27.44 13.23 -6.33
N ASP A 259 26.93 12.46 -5.36
CA ASP A 259 26.22 12.96 -4.20
C ASP A 259 26.96 14.13 -3.54
N LEU A 260 26.17 15.05 -2.98
CA LEU A 260 26.69 16.21 -2.29
C LEU A 260 27.39 15.80 -1.00
N GLY A 261 28.25 16.66 -0.47
CA GLY A 261 28.81 16.47 0.86
C GLY A 261 27.78 16.75 1.94
N PHE A 262 28.02 16.22 3.13
CA PHE A 262 27.25 16.55 4.33
C PHE A 262 27.67 17.92 4.89
N ASP A 263 26.74 18.56 5.59
CA ASP A 263 26.91 19.81 6.33
C ASP A 263 27.47 21.01 5.51
N GLU A 264 27.29 21.03 4.19
CA GLU A 264 27.90 22.03 3.33
C GLU A 264 26.91 23.00 2.69
N ALA A 265 27.35 24.24 2.48
CA ALA A 265 26.58 25.24 1.76
C ALA A 265 26.79 25.07 0.24
N CYS A 266 25.71 24.88 -0.50
CA CYS A 266 25.69 24.76 -1.95
C CYS A 266 24.98 25.96 -2.58
N THR A 267 25.41 26.34 -3.78
CA THR A 267 24.81 27.40 -4.59
C THR A 267 24.54 26.87 -6.00
N LEU A 268 23.29 26.93 -6.43
CA LEU A 268 22.87 26.66 -7.81
C LEU A 268 22.67 27.99 -8.53
N THR A 269 23.39 28.17 -9.63
CA THR A 269 23.24 29.29 -10.55
C THR A 269 22.61 28.82 -11.84
N ILE A 270 21.55 29.50 -12.25
CA ILE A 270 20.89 29.35 -13.56
C ILE A 270 21.32 30.56 -14.40
N THR A 271 22.15 30.30 -15.41
CA THR A 271 22.79 31.34 -16.23
C THR A 271 21.80 31.86 -17.27
N ALA A 272 21.45 33.13 -17.19
CA ALA A 272 20.37 33.68 -17.99
C ALA A 272 20.64 33.69 -19.49
N SER A 273 21.89 33.94 -19.90
CA SER A 273 22.27 33.95 -21.32
C SER A 273 22.19 32.58 -21.99
N GLU A 274 22.12 31.50 -21.19
CA GLU A 274 22.07 30.11 -21.66
C GLU A 274 20.65 29.53 -21.58
N VAL A 275 19.65 30.33 -21.20
CA VAL A 275 18.24 29.92 -21.16
C VAL A 275 17.47 30.80 -22.12
N VAL A 276 17.04 30.20 -23.23
CA VAL A 276 16.30 30.86 -24.31
C VAL A 276 14.93 30.21 -24.40
N ASP A 277 13.84 30.94 -24.54
CA ASP A 277 12.55 30.32 -24.85
C ASP A 277 12.55 29.63 -26.23
N LEU A 278 11.52 28.84 -26.50
CA LEU A 278 11.34 28.09 -27.75
C LEU A 278 10.28 28.70 -28.67
N ASP A 279 9.93 29.96 -28.46
CA ASP A 279 8.84 30.60 -29.17
C ASP A 279 9.28 31.23 -30.51
N LEU A 280 8.40 32.00 -31.16
CA LEU A 280 8.69 32.59 -32.49
C LEU A 280 9.64 33.81 -32.43
N LYS A 281 9.94 34.33 -31.25
CA LYS A 281 10.87 35.43 -31.00
C LYS A 281 11.80 35.06 -29.83
N PRO A 282 12.82 34.20 -30.05
CA PRO A 282 13.72 33.75 -28.99
C PRO A 282 14.25 34.86 -28.07
N ASN A 283 13.79 34.91 -26.81
CA ASN A 283 14.34 35.78 -25.76
C ASN A 283 15.17 34.94 -24.77
N THR A 284 16.23 35.54 -24.23
CA THR A 284 16.92 34.96 -23.06
C THR A 284 16.26 35.39 -21.76
N MET A 285 16.42 34.62 -20.69
CA MET A 285 16.12 35.10 -19.33
C MET A 285 16.71 36.49 -19.07
N ALA A 286 16.02 37.31 -18.26
CA ALA A 286 16.42 38.70 -18.00
C ALA A 286 17.67 38.85 -17.11
N SER A 287 17.89 37.92 -16.18
CA SER A 287 19.03 37.94 -15.23
C SER A 287 19.27 36.55 -14.65
N ASP A 288 20.51 36.25 -14.26
CA ASP A 288 20.84 34.99 -13.60
C ASP A 288 19.95 34.76 -12.37
N PHE A 289 19.54 33.51 -12.17
CA PHE A 289 18.79 33.10 -10.99
C PHE A 289 19.70 32.26 -10.09
N VAL A 290 19.87 32.68 -8.85
CA VAL A 290 20.81 32.05 -7.91
C VAL A 290 20.07 31.65 -6.66
N ILE A 291 20.22 30.39 -6.25
CA ILE A 291 19.79 29.91 -4.95
C ILE A 291 20.97 29.37 -4.15
N SER A 292 20.88 29.49 -2.83
CA SER A 292 21.79 28.82 -1.91
C SER A 292 21.00 27.90 -0.98
N PHE A 293 21.58 26.76 -0.60
CA PHE A 293 21.01 25.83 0.37
C PHE A 293 22.12 25.16 1.17
N ARG A 294 21.76 24.44 2.23
CA ARG A 294 22.69 23.69 3.07
C ARG A 294 22.28 22.23 3.17
N THR A 295 23.20 21.32 2.93
CA THR A 295 22.96 19.88 3.08
C THR A 295 22.86 19.49 4.55
N ALA A 296 22.18 18.38 4.82
CA ALA A 296 22.03 17.84 6.16
C ALA A 296 23.40 17.51 6.78
N PRO A 297 23.57 17.68 8.11
CA PRO A 297 24.77 17.24 8.80
C PRO A 297 24.88 15.72 8.78
N ASP A 298 26.11 15.24 8.75
CA ASP A 298 26.43 13.83 8.97
C ASP A 298 26.11 13.46 10.41
N ARG A 299 25.46 12.31 10.64
CA ARG A 299 25.01 11.90 11.97
C ARG A 299 25.39 10.46 12.23
N ALA A 300 26.17 10.26 13.29
CA ALA A 300 26.44 8.93 13.80
C ALA A 300 25.16 8.08 13.99
N PRO A 301 25.23 6.77 13.73
CA PRO A 301 24.10 5.87 13.84
C PRO A 301 23.65 5.71 15.29
N ALA A 302 22.38 5.34 15.48
CA ALA A 302 21.78 5.01 16.77
C ALA A 302 20.99 3.69 16.69
N VAL A 303 20.95 2.90 17.77
CA VAL A 303 20.01 1.76 17.87
C VAL A 303 18.60 2.31 18.13
N VAL A 304 17.68 2.13 17.19
CA VAL A 304 16.31 2.63 17.28
C VAL A 304 15.35 1.64 17.94
N SER A 305 15.59 0.34 17.79
CA SER A 305 14.81 -0.71 18.47
C SER A 305 15.57 -2.02 18.55
N THR A 306 15.19 -2.86 19.50
CA THR A 306 15.63 -4.26 19.61
C THR A 306 14.46 -5.18 19.88
N GLN A 307 14.59 -6.43 19.44
CA GLN A 307 13.71 -7.53 19.84
C GLN A 307 14.56 -8.62 20.50
N PRO A 308 14.25 -9.06 21.73
CA PRO A 308 13.28 -8.46 22.63
C PRO A 308 13.67 -7.02 23.03
N SER A 309 12.68 -6.26 23.49
CA SER A 309 12.93 -4.94 24.06
C SER A 309 13.70 -5.02 25.39
N ASN A 310 14.43 -3.95 25.74
CA ASN A 310 15.18 -3.91 26.99
C ASN A 310 14.27 -4.07 28.22
N GLY A 311 14.60 -5.01 29.09
CA GLY A 311 13.83 -5.42 30.26
C GLY A 311 12.73 -6.44 30.00
N ALA A 312 12.65 -7.03 28.79
CA ALA A 312 11.63 -8.03 28.50
C ALA A 312 11.75 -9.27 29.40
N ALA A 313 10.61 -9.87 29.73
CA ALA A 313 10.52 -11.13 30.46
C ALA A 313 9.69 -12.13 29.63
N GLY A 314 9.82 -13.42 29.90
CA GLY A 314 9.06 -14.44 29.18
C GLY A 314 9.59 -14.71 27.76
N VAL A 315 10.85 -14.34 27.49
CA VAL A 315 11.44 -14.49 26.14
C VAL A 315 11.69 -15.97 25.83
N PRO A 316 11.33 -16.51 24.64
CA PRO A 316 11.60 -17.90 24.29
C PRO A 316 13.09 -18.25 24.44
N ALA A 317 13.37 -19.47 24.86
CA ALA A 317 14.74 -19.99 24.94
C ALA A 317 15.45 -20.01 23.57
N SER A 318 14.68 -20.10 22.48
CA SER A 318 15.13 -20.15 21.09
C SER A 318 14.91 -18.84 20.33
N VAL A 319 14.79 -17.72 21.04
CA VAL A 319 14.51 -16.41 20.43
C VAL A 319 15.57 -16.01 19.39
N THR A 320 15.13 -15.51 18.23
CA THR A 320 15.96 -14.71 17.33
C THR A 320 15.99 -13.27 17.86
N LEU A 321 17.18 -12.73 18.12
CA LEU A 321 17.33 -11.34 18.57
C LEU A 321 17.42 -10.41 17.36
N GLU A 322 16.85 -9.21 17.43
CA GLU A 322 16.94 -8.21 16.37
C GLU A 322 17.50 -6.89 16.90
N VAL A 323 18.30 -6.21 16.08
CA VAL A 323 18.82 -4.86 16.32
C VAL A 323 18.59 -4.00 15.08
N ASN A 324 17.86 -2.90 15.25
CA ASN A 324 17.57 -1.94 14.18
C ASN A 324 18.29 -0.62 14.46
N PHE A 325 18.93 -0.06 13.42
CA PHE A 325 19.67 1.20 13.48
C PHE A 325 18.90 2.34 12.80
N SER A 326 19.27 3.60 13.13
CA SER A 326 18.70 4.82 12.51
C SER A 326 19.03 4.94 11.02
N GLU A 327 20.10 4.30 10.59
CA GLU A 327 20.60 4.28 9.22
C GLU A 327 21.41 3.01 8.95
N SER A 328 21.96 2.92 7.74
CA SER A 328 22.74 1.76 7.30
C SER A 328 24.12 1.78 7.96
N VAL A 329 24.51 0.67 8.58
CA VAL A 329 25.79 0.56 9.29
C VAL A 329 26.71 -0.50 8.69
N SER A 330 28.01 -0.25 8.79
CA SER A 330 29.05 -1.26 8.73
C SER A 330 29.32 -1.81 10.14
N VAL A 331 29.57 -3.11 10.22
CA VAL A 331 29.90 -3.80 11.47
C VAL A 331 31.21 -4.57 11.33
N THR A 332 32.01 -4.60 12.41
CA THR A 332 33.31 -5.29 12.42
C THR A 332 33.52 -6.09 13.71
N GLY A 333 34.25 -7.21 13.62
CA GLY A 333 34.53 -8.05 14.79
C GLY A 333 33.27 -8.51 15.54
N ASP A 334 33.38 -8.68 16.86
CA ASP A 334 32.29 -9.11 17.74
C ASP A 334 31.40 -7.93 18.19
N TRP A 335 30.80 -7.26 17.20
CA TRP A 335 30.00 -6.04 17.38
C TRP A 335 28.74 -6.28 18.23
N ALA A 336 28.23 -7.51 18.26
CA ALA A 336 27.13 -7.95 19.11
C ALA A 336 27.56 -9.14 19.97
N ARG A 337 27.23 -9.10 21.28
CA ARG A 337 27.61 -10.15 22.24
C ARG A 337 26.45 -10.47 23.16
N LEU A 338 26.08 -11.76 23.25
CA LEU A 338 25.07 -12.24 24.18
C LEU A 338 25.74 -12.95 25.35
N ASN A 339 25.39 -12.54 26.57
CA ASN A 339 25.83 -13.22 27.79
C ASN A 339 24.63 -13.47 28.69
N CYS A 340 24.43 -14.71 29.12
CA CYS A 340 23.34 -15.10 29.98
C CYS A 340 23.83 -15.74 31.27
N GLY A 341 23.02 -15.65 32.33
CA GLY A 341 23.41 -16.08 33.68
C GLY A 341 23.79 -17.56 33.78
N SER A 342 23.06 -18.44 33.08
CA SER A 342 23.29 -19.89 33.10
C SER A 342 24.03 -20.36 31.86
N SER A 343 23.65 -19.88 30.68
CA SER A 343 24.27 -20.25 29.40
C SER A 343 25.63 -19.59 29.17
N GLY A 344 26.00 -18.58 29.97
CA GLY A 344 27.26 -17.86 29.84
C GLY A 344 27.33 -17.05 28.55
N SER A 345 28.53 -16.98 27.95
CA SER A 345 28.71 -16.32 26.65
C SER A 345 28.13 -17.20 25.54
N VAL A 346 27.05 -16.73 24.91
CA VAL A 346 26.33 -17.46 23.87
C VAL A 346 26.80 -16.97 22.49
N PRO A 347 27.32 -17.85 21.61
CA PRO A 347 27.67 -17.46 20.25
C PRO A 347 26.42 -17.09 19.44
N LEU A 348 26.58 -16.11 18.54
CA LEU A 348 25.50 -15.61 17.69
C LEU A 348 25.82 -15.91 16.22
N SER A 349 24.85 -16.47 15.51
CA SER A 349 24.83 -16.45 14.04
C SER A 349 24.18 -15.14 13.60
N ILE A 350 24.92 -14.32 12.84
CA ILE A 350 24.51 -12.96 12.49
C ILE A 350 24.14 -12.90 11.00
N SER A 351 22.96 -12.35 10.71
CA SER A 351 22.46 -12.14 9.35
C SER A 351 21.73 -10.80 9.22
N GLY A 352 21.33 -10.46 7.99
CA GLY A 352 20.67 -9.19 7.68
C GLY A 352 21.65 -8.07 7.26
N GLY A 353 21.32 -6.85 7.65
CA GLY A 353 22.04 -5.61 7.33
C GLY A 353 21.54 -4.90 6.07
N PRO A 354 21.98 -3.65 5.84
CA PRO A 354 22.91 -2.89 6.68
C PRO A 354 22.25 -2.13 7.85
N ALA A 355 20.93 -1.90 7.85
CA ALA A 355 20.26 -1.15 8.93
C ALA A 355 19.51 -2.04 9.95
N GLN A 356 19.16 -3.28 9.58
CA GLN A 356 18.41 -4.21 10.41
C GLN A 356 19.15 -5.55 10.48
N TRP A 357 19.50 -6.00 11.68
CA TRP A 357 20.33 -7.18 11.88
C TRP A 357 19.60 -8.22 12.74
N SER A 358 19.69 -9.48 12.34
CA SER A 358 19.20 -10.64 13.07
C SER A 358 20.36 -11.40 13.70
N LEU A 359 20.23 -11.74 14.98
CA LEU A 359 21.24 -12.40 15.81
C LEU A 359 20.61 -13.65 16.44
N ASP A 360 20.89 -14.81 15.84
CA ASP A 360 20.37 -16.09 16.29
C ASP A 360 21.34 -16.74 17.31
N PRO A 361 20.92 -16.97 18.56
CA PRO A 361 21.70 -17.77 19.51
C PRO A 361 22.00 -19.16 18.94
N SER A 362 23.27 -19.54 18.88
CA SER A 362 23.67 -20.84 18.30
C SER A 362 23.32 -22.04 19.18
N VAL A 363 22.83 -21.79 20.39
CA VAL A 363 22.33 -22.77 21.36
C VAL A 363 21.09 -22.20 22.03
N SER A 364 20.15 -23.08 22.39
CA SER A 364 18.98 -22.67 23.17
C SER A 364 19.39 -22.15 24.54
N LEU A 365 18.81 -21.03 24.93
CA LEU A 365 18.97 -20.43 26.25
C LEU A 365 18.28 -21.29 27.31
N GLN A 366 18.74 -21.23 28.54
CA GLN A 366 18.12 -21.91 29.68
C GLN A 366 16.87 -21.16 30.13
N PRO A 367 15.84 -21.85 30.66
CA PRO A 367 14.66 -21.18 31.18
C PRO A 367 14.93 -20.31 32.42
N LEU A 368 14.17 -19.23 32.58
CA LEU A 368 14.27 -18.25 33.68
C LEU A 368 15.66 -17.64 33.89
N GLU A 369 16.49 -17.58 32.85
CA GLU A 369 17.81 -16.97 32.92
C GLU A 369 17.79 -15.50 32.47
N SER A 370 18.61 -14.67 33.12
CA SER A 370 18.82 -13.29 32.69
C SER A 370 19.92 -13.22 31.63
N CYS A 371 19.66 -12.53 30.54
CA CYS A 371 20.53 -12.35 29.38
C CYS A 371 20.77 -10.87 29.09
N SER A 372 22.01 -10.52 28.75
CA SER A 372 22.47 -9.21 28.34
C SER A 372 23.02 -9.28 26.91
N LEU A 373 22.33 -8.67 25.95
CA LEU A 373 22.85 -8.39 24.61
C LEU A 373 23.57 -7.04 24.62
N ARG A 374 24.85 -7.01 24.25
CA ARG A 374 25.65 -5.79 24.11
C ARG A 374 26.01 -5.52 22.66
N VAL A 375 25.61 -4.36 22.15
CA VAL A 375 26.08 -3.77 20.89
C VAL A 375 27.28 -2.87 21.18
N VAL A 376 28.42 -3.15 20.57
CA VAL A 376 29.70 -2.49 20.83
C VAL A 376 29.87 -1.29 19.91
N ALA A 377 29.83 -0.09 20.46
CA ALA A 377 29.81 1.17 19.71
C ALA A 377 30.99 1.33 18.76
N SER A 378 32.20 1.02 19.24
CA SER A 378 33.42 1.16 18.44
C SER A 378 33.52 0.21 17.24
N GLN A 379 32.58 -0.73 17.11
CA GLN A 379 32.54 -1.76 16.07
C GLN A 379 31.38 -1.56 15.10
N VAL A 380 30.58 -0.52 15.28
CA VAL A 380 29.45 -0.14 14.44
C VAL A 380 29.67 1.30 13.99
N ALA A 381 29.74 1.53 12.69
CA ALA A 381 29.81 2.86 12.09
C ALA A 381 28.80 2.95 10.94
N ASP A 382 28.31 4.14 10.63
CA ASP A 382 27.48 4.36 9.45
C ASP A 382 28.22 4.02 8.13
N LEU A 383 27.47 4.07 7.03
CA LEU A 383 27.95 3.78 5.68
C LEU A 383 27.95 5.00 4.77
N ASP A 384 27.28 6.07 5.17
CA ASP A 384 27.31 7.35 4.48
C ASP A 384 28.34 8.30 5.10
N GLY A 385 28.57 9.41 4.40
CA GLY A 385 29.42 10.48 4.91
C GLY A 385 30.85 10.05 5.28
N LEU A 386 31.34 10.61 6.39
CA LEU A 386 32.55 10.17 7.06
C LEU A 386 32.15 9.11 8.09
N PRO A 387 32.79 7.91 8.08
CA PRO A 387 32.41 6.84 9.00
C PRO A 387 32.41 7.30 10.47
N ASP A 388 31.22 7.50 11.03
CA ASP A 388 30.99 7.93 12.39
C ASP A 388 30.53 6.72 13.22
N PRO A 389 31.24 6.37 14.31
CA PRO A 389 30.87 5.23 15.13
C PRO A 389 29.61 5.54 15.95
N LEU A 390 28.84 4.50 16.27
CA LEU A 390 27.74 4.56 17.24
C LEU A 390 28.22 5.26 18.54
N ALA A 391 27.45 6.21 19.05
CA ALA A 391 27.91 7.13 20.08
C ALA A 391 28.32 6.46 21.42
N ALA A 392 27.68 5.35 21.78
CA ALA A 392 27.96 4.58 22.99
C ALA A 392 27.48 3.12 22.84
N ASP A 393 28.05 2.21 23.63
CA ASP A 393 27.57 0.83 23.66
C ASP A 393 26.10 0.79 24.10
N VAL A 394 25.33 -0.10 23.49
CA VAL A 394 23.93 -0.35 23.86
C VAL A 394 23.84 -1.71 24.54
N VAL A 395 23.22 -1.76 25.72
CA VAL A 395 22.99 -3.00 26.46
C VAL A 395 21.49 -3.22 26.59
N VAL A 396 21.05 -4.41 26.21
CA VAL A 396 19.65 -4.86 26.25
C VAL A 396 19.59 -6.08 27.14
N GLU A 397 18.87 -5.94 28.26
CA GLU A 397 18.64 -7.01 29.22
C GLU A 397 17.30 -7.69 28.94
N PHE A 398 17.22 -9.01 29.10
CA PHE A 398 15.95 -9.75 29.06
C PHE A 398 16.01 -11.01 29.92
N VAL A 399 14.85 -11.59 30.24
CA VAL A 399 14.72 -12.84 31.00
C VAL A 399 13.97 -13.86 30.16
N THR A 400 14.55 -15.05 30.02
CA THR A 400 13.92 -16.15 29.30
C THR A 400 12.70 -16.70 30.05
N SER A 401 11.81 -17.34 29.31
CA SER A 401 10.55 -17.85 29.81
C SER A 401 10.73 -19.06 30.73
N ALA A 402 9.69 -19.39 31.50
CA ALA A 402 9.69 -20.60 32.31
C ALA A 402 9.73 -21.84 31.42
N GLY A 403 10.54 -22.82 31.82
CA GLY A 403 10.60 -24.11 31.15
C GLY A 403 9.35 -24.92 31.51
N PRO A 404 8.98 -25.93 30.71
CA PRO A 404 7.77 -26.73 30.93
C PRO A 404 7.62 -27.23 32.38
N GLY A 405 8.69 -27.74 33.00
CA GLY A 405 8.63 -28.26 34.37
C GLY A 405 8.27 -27.22 35.45
N ALA A 406 8.61 -25.94 35.26
CA ALA A 406 8.19 -24.88 36.17
C ALA A 406 6.77 -24.39 35.86
N TYR A 407 6.39 -24.39 34.59
CA TYR A 407 5.06 -24.01 34.14
C TYR A 407 3.98 -24.99 34.64
N TYR A 408 4.25 -26.30 34.60
CA TYR A 408 3.32 -27.34 35.05
C TYR A 408 3.56 -27.80 36.50
N ALA A 409 4.21 -27.00 37.34
CA ALA A 409 4.60 -27.41 38.69
C ALA A 409 3.41 -27.81 39.59
N ASP A 410 2.24 -27.22 39.35
CA ASP A 410 1.00 -27.48 40.09
C ASP A 410 0.08 -28.52 39.40
N VAL A 411 0.51 -29.10 38.28
CA VAL A 411 -0.28 -30.12 37.56
C VAL A 411 -0.12 -31.50 38.22
N ASP A 412 -1.24 -32.15 38.52
CA ASP A 412 -1.29 -33.47 39.14
C ASP A 412 -1.85 -34.53 38.16
N ALA A 413 -0.95 -35.36 37.64
CA ALA A 413 -1.26 -36.43 36.69
C ALA A 413 -1.71 -37.76 37.33
N SER A 414 -2.12 -37.78 38.61
CA SER A 414 -2.47 -39.00 39.35
C SER A 414 -3.74 -39.71 38.85
N SER A 415 -4.66 -38.99 38.21
CA SER A 415 -5.85 -39.55 37.58
C SER A 415 -6.37 -38.62 36.48
N CYS A 416 -7.17 -39.13 35.54
CA CYS A 416 -7.68 -38.29 34.45
C CYS A 416 -8.52 -37.11 34.95
N THR A 417 -9.31 -37.27 36.01
CA THR A 417 -10.12 -36.18 36.58
C THR A 417 -9.25 -35.10 37.22
N VAL A 418 -8.28 -35.50 38.04
CA VAL A 418 -7.38 -34.54 38.71
C VAL A 418 -6.45 -33.86 37.70
N LEU A 419 -5.97 -34.61 36.71
CA LEU A 419 -5.17 -34.05 35.63
C LEU A 419 -5.98 -33.04 34.83
N ARG A 420 -7.24 -33.34 34.50
CA ARG A 420 -8.11 -32.42 33.75
C ARG A 420 -8.29 -31.10 34.50
N GLU A 421 -8.65 -31.18 35.77
CA GLU A 421 -8.85 -30.00 36.63
C GLU A 421 -7.58 -29.16 36.78
N THR A 422 -6.47 -29.78 37.16
CA THR A 422 -5.20 -29.04 37.42
C THR A 422 -4.54 -28.55 36.14
N LEU A 423 -4.66 -29.30 35.04
CA LEU A 423 -4.10 -28.89 33.75
C LEU A 423 -4.90 -27.77 33.11
N HIS A 424 -6.24 -27.85 33.11
CA HIS A 424 -7.10 -26.76 32.64
C HIS A 424 -6.74 -25.47 33.39
N ALA A 425 -6.68 -25.51 34.73
CA ALA A 425 -6.30 -24.36 35.54
C ALA A 425 -4.90 -23.80 35.22
N ALA A 426 -3.96 -24.63 34.77
CA ALA A 426 -2.60 -24.20 34.41
C ALA A 426 -2.51 -23.53 33.04
N ILE A 427 -3.43 -23.83 32.11
CA ILE A 427 -3.41 -23.33 30.72
C ILE A 427 -4.52 -22.32 30.43
N ASP A 428 -5.51 -22.20 31.31
CA ASP A 428 -6.61 -21.24 31.25
C ASP A 428 -6.11 -19.77 31.29
N ASP A 429 -6.98 -18.83 30.89
CA ASP A 429 -6.80 -17.39 31.02
C ASP A 429 -5.59 -16.81 30.26
N HIS A 430 -5.27 -17.37 29.11
CA HIS A 430 -4.19 -16.89 28.26
C HIS A 430 -4.34 -15.41 27.85
N THR A 431 -3.22 -14.75 27.59
CA THR A 431 -3.17 -13.37 27.15
C THR A 431 -3.80 -13.23 25.76
N PHE A 432 -4.68 -12.24 25.60
CA PHE A 432 -5.35 -11.95 24.34
C PHE A 432 -4.45 -11.18 23.37
N TYR A 433 -4.38 -11.64 22.12
CA TYR A 433 -3.84 -10.87 21.00
C TYR A 433 -4.92 -10.70 19.92
N PRO A 434 -5.08 -9.48 19.37
CA PRO A 434 -6.09 -9.25 18.34
C PRO A 434 -5.82 -10.10 17.11
N TYR A 435 -6.90 -10.48 16.41
CA TYR A 435 -6.77 -11.25 15.17
C TYR A 435 -5.96 -10.46 14.13
N THR A 436 -6.28 -9.18 13.90
CA THR A 436 -5.46 -8.27 13.08
C THR A 436 -5.39 -6.90 13.76
N ALA A 437 -4.20 -6.29 13.83
CA ALA A 437 -3.98 -4.95 14.38
C ALA A 437 -2.74 -4.25 13.78
N THR A 438 -2.50 -3.00 14.17
CA THR A 438 -1.26 -2.25 13.87
C THR A 438 -0.20 -2.40 14.97
N THR A 439 -0.56 -3.07 16.07
CA THR A 439 0.32 -3.55 17.13
C THR A 439 0.43 -5.06 17.01
N THR A 440 1.23 -5.71 17.87
CA THR A 440 1.34 -7.18 17.90
C THR A 440 -0.03 -7.86 17.81
N ASP A 441 -0.19 -8.70 16.79
CA ASP A 441 -1.40 -9.44 16.48
C ASP A 441 -1.09 -10.93 16.17
N THR A 442 -2.11 -11.72 15.80
CA THR A 442 -1.88 -13.14 15.49
C THR A 442 -0.94 -13.38 14.30
N TRP A 443 -0.79 -12.45 13.35
CA TRP A 443 0.17 -12.62 12.26
C TRP A 443 1.61 -12.55 12.75
N ASP A 444 1.92 -11.57 13.61
CA ASP A 444 3.27 -11.42 14.16
C ASP A 444 3.70 -12.68 14.93
N ILE A 445 2.77 -13.25 15.71
CA ILE A 445 3.01 -14.47 16.47
C ILE A 445 3.20 -15.66 15.53
N LEU A 446 2.29 -15.84 14.57
CA LEU A 446 2.29 -17.02 13.69
C LEU A 446 3.44 -17.02 12.69
N GLU A 447 3.90 -15.85 12.21
CA GLU A 447 5.08 -15.79 11.35
C GLU A 447 6.38 -16.18 12.08
N LEU A 448 6.43 -15.97 13.39
CA LEU A 448 7.52 -16.50 14.23
C LEU A 448 7.31 -17.98 14.53
N ALA A 449 6.08 -18.38 14.84
CA ALA A 449 5.75 -19.74 15.27
C ALA A 449 5.90 -20.76 14.14
N ASP A 450 5.51 -20.40 12.92
CA ASP A 450 5.58 -21.23 11.71
C ASP A 450 6.80 -20.87 10.83
N GLN A 451 7.83 -20.24 11.41
CA GLN A 451 9.05 -19.83 10.73
C GLN A 451 9.75 -21.02 10.06
N ASP A 452 10.24 -20.82 8.83
CA ASP A 452 11.05 -21.82 8.13
C ASP A 452 12.40 -21.99 8.86
N PRO A 453 12.73 -23.19 9.38
CA PRO A 453 13.99 -23.43 10.06
C PRO A 453 15.23 -23.19 9.19
N ALA A 454 15.08 -23.26 7.86
CA ALA A 454 16.16 -23.00 6.92
C ALA A 454 16.28 -21.52 6.53
N ASN A 455 15.28 -20.68 6.84
CA ASN A 455 15.26 -19.27 6.44
C ASN A 455 14.30 -18.43 7.32
N SER A 456 14.86 -17.64 8.23
CA SER A 456 14.09 -16.80 9.17
C SER A 456 13.21 -15.73 8.51
N GLY A 457 13.45 -15.37 7.23
CA GLY A 457 12.60 -14.48 6.44
C GLY A 457 11.36 -15.15 5.83
N ARG A 458 11.12 -16.43 6.14
CA ARG A 458 10.07 -17.25 5.53
C ARG A 458 9.29 -18.04 6.58
N ILE A 459 8.10 -18.50 6.19
CA ILE A 459 7.26 -19.44 6.94
C ILE A 459 7.10 -20.74 6.15
N VAL A 460 6.83 -21.86 6.81
CA VAL A 460 6.43 -23.12 6.18
C VAL A 460 4.97 -23.41 6.52
N ASP A 461 4.12 -23.48 5.51
CA ASP A 461 2.68 -23.64 5.73
C ASP A 461 2.30 -25.09 6.13
N VAL A 462 1.28 -25.23 6.98
CA VAL A 462 0.92 -26.50 7.63
C VAL A 462 0.47 -27.61 6.67
N TYR A 463 -0.21 -27.28 5.56
CA TYR A 463 -0.79 -28.29 4.67
C TYR A 463 0.01 -28.50 3.40
N ARG A 464 0.41 -27.44 2.70
CA ARG A 464 1.15 -27.59 1.44
C ARG A 464 2.64 -27.83 1.68
N ASN A 465 3.15 -27.59 2.88
CA ASN A 465 4.57 -27.69 3.21
C ASN A 465 5.44 -26.84 2.26
N ALA A 466 4.90 -25.70 1.83
CA ALA A 466 5.59 -24.75 0.98
C ALA A 466 6.19 -23.63 1.84
N SER A 467 7.40 -23.22 1.49
CA SER A 467 8.07 -22.09 2.13
C SER A 467 7.62 -20.79 1.46
N TYR A 468 7.12 -19.81 2.22
CA TYR A 468 6.67 -18.50 1.73
C TYR A 468 7.43 -17.36 2.39
N ALA A 469 7.71 -16.28 1.66
CA ALA A 469 8.24 -15.07 2.28
C ALA A 469 7.21 -14.48 3.25
N LYS A 470 7.67 -14.05 4.43
CA LYS A 470 6.85 -13.35 5.42
C LYS A 470 6.27 -12.07 4.80
N ALA A 471 4.98 -11.82 5.05
CA ALA A 471 4.21 -10.79 4.35
C ALA A 471 3.06 -10.20 5.20
N GLY A 472 2.88 -10.65 6.43
CA GLY A 472 1.78 -10.27 7.31
C GLY A 472 0.40 -10.59 6.74
N GLY A 473 -0.62 -9.93 7.29
CA GLY A 473 -2.01 -10.13 6.86
C GLY A 473 -2.38 -9.50 5.52
N GLY A 474 -3.34 -10.12 4.82
CA GLY A 474 -3.90 -9.59 3.56
C GLY A 474 -3.09 -9.95 2.30
N ASN A 475 -2.12 -10.87 2.43
CA ASN A 475 -1.36 -11.38 1.30
C ASN A 475 -2.12 -12.48 0.51
N ALA A 476 -1.62 -12.83 -0.68
CA ALA A 476 -2.24 -13.83 -1.56
C ALA A 476 -1.70 -15.26 -1.40
N ASN A 477 -0.67 -15.45 -0.57
CA ASN A 477 0.06 -16.72 -0.45
C ASN A 477 -0.56 -17.63 0.61
N TYR A 478 -0.79 -17.09 1.80
CA TYR A 478 -1.26 -17.84 2.97
C TYR A 478 -2.24 -17.03 3.81
N ASN A 479 -3.04 -17.76 4.59
CA ASN A 479 -3.95 -17.25 5.58
C ASN A 479 -3.85 -18.05 6.88
N ARG A 480 -4.67 -17.69 7.87
CA ARG A 480 -4.73 -18.38 9.16
C ARG A 480 -5.74 -19.50 9.10
N GLU A 481 -5.30 -20.69 9.45
CA GLU A 481 -6.04 -21.93 9.53
C GLU A 481 -6.50 -22.15 10.97
N HIS A 482 -7.80 -22.37 11.15
CA HIS A 482 -8.38 -22.77 12.42
C HIS A 482 -8.41 -24.31 12.49
N THR A 483 -7.37 -24.95 13.04
CA THR A 483 -7.28 -26.43 13.09
C THR A 483 -8.49 -27.06 13.77
N TRP A 484 -8.99 -26.45 14.84
CA TRP A 484 -10.40 -26.57 15.23
C TRP A 484 -11.24 -25.55 14.44
N PRO A 485 -12.13 -25.96 13.53
CA PRO A 485 -12.88 -25.02 12.71
C PRO A 485 -13.70 -24.07 13.58
N ASN A 486 -13.53 -22.76 13.41
CA ASN A 486 -14.27 -21.74 14.19
C ASN A 486 -15.80 -21.92 14.10
N SER A 487 -16.30 -22.49 12.99
CA SER A 487 -17.70 -22.84 12.79
C SER A 487 -18.24 -23.87 13.79
N TYR A 488 -17.38 -24.52 14.58
CA TYR A 488 -17.74 -25.53 15.58
C TYR A 488 -17.65 -24.97 17.01
N GLY A 489 -18.20 -23.78 17.25
CA GLY A 489 -18.45 -23.26 18.59
C GLY A 489 -18.26 -21.74 18.74
N TYR A 490 -17.40 -21.12 17.93
CA TYR A 490 -16.93 -19.74 18.14
C TYR A 490 -16.74 -18.98 16.81
N ASN A 491 -17.75 -19.04 15.95
CA ASN A 491 -17.63 -18.62 14.55
C ASN A 491 -17.55 -17.09 14.41
N ASP A 492 -16.47 -16.59 13.83
CA ASP A 492 -16.23 -15.16 13.53
C ASP A 492 -16.54 -14.21 14.71
N LEU A 493 -16.13 -14.62 15.91
CA LEU A 493 -16.33 -13.84 17.13
C LEU A 493 -15.18 -12.86 17.36
N THR A 494 -15.49 -11.57 17.29
CA THR A 494 -14.49 -10.51 17.52
C THR A 494 -14.10 -10.42 19.00
N GLY A 495 -12.81 -10.55 19.26
CA GLY A 495 -12.25 -10.47 20.62
C GLY A 495 -12.50 -11.72 21.47
N ASP A 496 -12.80 -12.84 20.83
CA ASP A 496 -12.93 -14.15 21.47
C ASP A 496 -11.56 -14.83 21.55
N HIS A 497 -11.24 -15.39 22.72
CA HIS A 497 -9.92 -15.98 22.98
C HIS A 497 -9.72 -17.26 22.16
N ALA A 498 -10.74 -18.11 22.06
CA ALA A 498 -10.70 -19.32 21.23
C ALA A 498 -10.50 -18.97 19.76
N TYR A 499 -11.11 -17.89 19.26
CA TYR A 499 -10.92 -17.45 17.88
C TYR A 499 -9.48 -17.01 17.56
N THR A 500 -8.77 -16.45 18.54
CA THR A 500 -7.42 -15.89 18.39
C THR A 500 -6.31 -16.77 18.95
N ASP A 501 -6.62 -17.96 19.47
CA ASP A 501 -5.64 -18.81 20.14
C ASP A 501 -4.60 -19.35 19.15
N ALA A 502 -3.36 -18.89 19.26
CA ALA A 502 -2.28 -19.28 18.36
C ALA A 502 -1.79 -20.71 18.60
N HIS A 503 -2.23 -21.42 19.64
CA HIS A 503 -1.96 -22.87 19.75
C HIS A 503 -2.75 -23.69 18.74
N MET A 504 -3.88 -23.19 18.23
CA MET A 504 -4.68 -23.86 17.18
C MET A 504 -4.63 -23.19 15.82
N LEU A 505 -4.23 -21.91 15.75
CA LEU A 505 -4.06 -21.20 14.48
C LEU A 505 -2.75 -21.61 13.80
N TYR A 506 -2.78 -21.94 12.52
CA TYR A 506 -1.56 -22.18 11.73
C TYR A 506 -1.56 -21.33 10.46
N LEU A 507 -0.39 -20.97 9.94
CA LEU A 507 -0.29 -20.41 8.59
C LEU A 507 -0.48 -21.54 7.56
N SER A 508 -1.39 -21.32 6.63
CA SER A 508 -1.78 -22.30 5.62
C SER A 508 -1.91 -21.61 4.27
N ASN A 509 -1.49 -22.28 3.19
CA ASN A 509 -1.79 -21.78 1.86
C ASN A 509 -3.32 -21.56 1.72
N SER A 510 -3.73 -20.38 1.24
CA SER A 510 -5.15 -19.98 1.26
C SER A 510 -6.08 -20.93 0.49
N ALA A 511 -5.58 -21.57 -0.58
CA ALA A 511 -6.35 -22.57 -1.32
C ALA A 511 -6.43 -23.93 -0.60
N TYR A 512 -5.40 -24.29 0.17
CA TYR A 512 -5.37 -25.52 0.97
C TYR A 512 -6.26 -25.38 2.19
N ASN A 513 -6.19 -24.24 2.89
CA ASN A 513 -7.14 -23.88 3.95
C ASN A 513 -8.59 -23.92 3.42
N SER A 514 -8.85 -23.27 2.28
CA SER A 514 -10.19 -23.30 1.66
C SER A 514 -10.66 -24.71 1.30
N SER A 515 -9.74 -25.60 0.89
CA SER A 515 -10.04 -27.00 0.59
C SER A 515 -10.30 -27.82 1.85
N ARG A 516 -9.58 -27.52 2.95
CA ARG A 516 -9.76 -28.14 4.26
C ARG A 516 -11.09 -27.73 4.89
N SER A 517 -11.48 -26.47 4.75
CA SER A 517 -12.78 -25.95 5.20
C SER A 517 -13.05 -26.32 6.67
N ASN A 518 -14.26 -26.78 7.00
CA ASN A 518 -14.58 -27.37 8.30
C ASN A 518 -14.63 -28.90 8.25
N ILE A 519 -13.99 -29.55 7.27
CA ILE A 519 -14.06 -31.00 7.12
C ILE A 519 -13.39 -31.66 8.34
N PRO A 520 -14.06 -32.63 9.03
CA PRO A 520 -13.46 -33.34 10.15
C PRO A 520 -12.19 -34.08 9.77
N TYR A 521 -11.23 -34.13 10.70
CA TYR A 521 -10.03 -34.93 10.51
C TYR A 521 -10.33 -36.42 10.61
N GLY A 522 -9.73 -37.24 9.75
CA GLY A 522 -9.96 -38.68 9.72
C GLY A 522 -8.94 -39.45 8.89
N ASN A 523 -8.84 -40.76 9.09
CA ASN A 523 -8.02 -41.63 8.24
C ASN A 523 -8.75 -41.94 6.92
N CYS A 524 -8.05 -41.73 5.83
CA CYS A 524 -8.47 -42.02 4.47
C CYS A 524 -8.18 -43.48 4.08
N ASN A 525 -8.42 -43.79 2.82
CA ASN A 525 -8.17 -45.10 2.23
C ASN A 525 -7.69 -44.95 0.77
N MET A 526 -7.45 -46.07 0.07
CA MET A 526 -6.95 -46.07 -1.31
C MET A 526 -7.83 -45.30 -2.32
N GLY A 527 -9.08 -44.98 -1.99
CA GLY A 527 -9.99 -44.21 -2.85
C GLY A 527 -9.90 -42.69 -2.70
N CYS A 528 -9.00 -42.20 -1.83
CA CYS A 528 -8.89 -40.79 -1.54
C CYS A 528 -8.08 -40.02 -2.57
N SER A 529 -8.41 -38.74 -2.70
CA SER A 529 -7.73 -37.83 -3.64
C SER A 529 -6.62 -37.08 -2.91
N PRO A 530 -5.43 -36.93 -3.53
CA PRO A 530 -4.32 -36.21 -2.93
C PRO A 530 -4.56 -34.69 -2.99
N LEU A 531 -4.20 -34.00 -1.92
CA LEU A 531 -3.92 -32.57 -1.91
C LEU A 531 -2.42 -32.40 -1.62
N VAL A 532 -1.69 -32.04 -2.67
CA VAL A 532 -0.24 -32.29 -2.83
C VAL A 532 0.61 -31.39 -1.95
N THR A 533 1.54 -31.97 -1.20
CA THR A 533 2.59 -31.23 -0.48
C THR A 533 3.82 -30.98 -1.37
N GLU A 534 4.56 -29.93 -1.11
CA GLU A 534 5.90 -29.68 -1.66
C GLU A 534 7.00 -30.37 -0.82
N LEU A 535 8.14 -30.66 -1.45
CA LEU A 535 9.32 -31.16 -0.77
C LEU A 535 10.10 -29.97 -0.20
N THR A 536 9.93 -29.70 1.10
CA THR A 536 10.59 -28.61 1.83
C THR A 536 11.20 -29.19 3.10
N ASN A 537 12.43 -28.78 3.43
CA ASN A 537 13.16 -29.25 4.60
C ASN A 537 13.26 -30.79 4.71
N GLY A 538 13.36 -31.45 3.55
CA GLY A 538 13.48 -32.91 3.45
C GLY A 538 12.17 -33.68 3.67
N GLN A 539 11.04 -32.99 3.85
CA GLN A 539 9.73 -33.59 4.12
C GLN A 539 8.72 -33.24 3.01
N GLY A 540 7.73 -34.09 2.82
CA GLY A 540 6.67 -33.92 1.80
C GLY A 540 7.08 -34.34 0.39
N GLY A 541 6.22 -34.04 -0.58
CA GLY A 541 6.38 -34.43 -1.99
C GLY A 541 6.12 -35.93 -2.25
N GLY A 542 6.69 -36.46 -3.33
CA GLY A 542 6.61 -37.89 -3.66
C GLY A 542 5.41 -38.32 -4.50
N PRO A 543 5.16 -39.64 -4.61
CA PRO A 543 4.08 -40.19 -5.43
C PRO A 543 2.70 -39.85 -4.89
N GLN A 544 1.78 -39.50 -5.79
CA GLN A 544 0.37 -39.20 -5.51
C GLN A 544 -0.48 -40.47 -5.33
N VAL A 545 0.00 -41.40 -4.52
CA VAL A 545 -0.66 -42.67 -4.21
C VAL A 545 -0.77 -42.84 -2.70
N TYR A 546 -1.98 -43.07 -2.20
CA TYR A 546 -2.25 -43.27 -0.77
C TYR A 546 -1.45 -44.48 -0.22
N PRO A 547 -0.83 -44.38 0.97
CA PRO A 547 -0.91 -43.27 1.92
C PRO A 547 0.07 -42.10 1.67
N GLY A 548 1.06 -42.23 0.77
CA GLY A 548 2.00 -41.16 0.34
C GLY A 548 2.48 -40.17 1.41
N GLN A 549 3.00 -39.02 0.99
CA GLN A 549 3.42 -37.92 1.90
C GLN A 549 2.58 -36.66 1.64
N HIS A 550 1.32 -36.82 1.25
CA HIS A 550 0.39 -35.74 0.92
C HIS A 550 -0.79 -35.70 1.88
N ASN A 551 -1.55 -34.61 1.85
CA ASN A 551 -2.87 -34.61 2.48
C ASN A 551 -3.82 -35.44 1.63
N TRP A 552 -4.84 -36.02 2.23
CA TRP A 552 -5.84 -36.82 1.53
C TRP A 552 -7.23 -36.36 1.89
N PHE A 553 -8.10 -36.26 0.89
CA PHE A 553 -9.49 -35.89 1.12
C PHE A 553 -10.43 -36.91 0.48
N SER A 554 -11.59 -37.07 1.11
CA SER A 554 -12.68 -37.86 0.56
C SER A 554 -14.01 -37.16 0.83
N SER A 555 -14.64 -36.66 -0.23
CA SER A 555 -15.99 -36.11 -0.16
C SER A 555 -17.02 -37.19 0.18
N ALA A 556 -16.78 -38.43 -0.22
CA ALA A 556 -17.66 -39.56 0.08
C ALA A 556 -17.63 -39.96 1.56
N LEU A 557 -16.47 -39.84 2.22
CA LEU A 557 -16.31 -40.10 3.64
C LEU A 557 -16.44 -38.84 4.51
N ASN A 558 -16.50 -37.66 3.88
CA ASN A 558 -16.50 -36.35 4.54
C ASN A 558 -15.36 -36.21 5.56
N LEU A 559 -14.12 -36.49 5.13
CA LEU A 559 -12.93 -36.39 5.98
C LEU A 559 -11.74 -35.79 5.25
N PHE A 560 -10.83 -35.23 6.05
CA PHE A 560 -9.52 -34.73 5.64
C PHE A 560 -8.42 -35.43 6.46
N GLU A 561 -7.48 -36.07 5.79
CA GLU A 561 -6.28 -36.64 6.39
C GLU A 561 -5.10 -35.70 6.15
N VAL A 562 -4.47 -35.23 7.21
CA VAL A 562 -3.25 -34.43 7.10
C VAL A 562 -2.08 -35.35 6.73
N TRP A 563 -1.15 -34.82 5.94
CA TRP A 563 0.08 -35.54 5.59
C TRP A 563 0.88 -35.98 6.83
N SER A 564 1.65 -37.05 6.68
CA SER A 564 2.18 -37.86 7.78
C SER A 564 2.98 -37.11 8.85
N ALA A 565 3.75 -36.09 8.47
CA ALA A 565 4.62 -35.33 9.37
C ALA A 565 3.94 -34.13 10.07
N ARG A 566 2.62 -33.98 9.91
CA ARG A 566 1.82 -32.93 10.58
C ARG A 566 0.57 -33.50 11.27
N LYS A 567 0.46 -34.82 11.35
CA LYS A 567 -0.69 -35.50 11.94
C LYS A 567 -0.74 -35.26 13.44
N GLY A 568 0.42 -35.36 14.09
CA GLY A 568 0.59 -35.13 15.51
C GLY A 568 0.31 -33.69 15.88
N ASP A 569 0.90 -32.75 15.14
CA ASP A 569 0.75 -31.30 15.36
C ASP A 569 -0.72 -30.89 15.40
N VAL A 570 -1.45 -31.25 14.33
CA VAL A 570 -2.87 -30.93 14.19
C VAL A 570 -3.70 -31.66 15.24
N ALA A 571 -3.37 -32.92 15.56
CA ALA A 571 -4.06 -33.65 16.61
C ALA A 571 -3.88 -32.97 17.98
N ARG A 572 -2.65 -32.59 18.35
CA ARG A 572 -2.35 -31.92 19.62
C ARG A 572 -2.97 -30.54 19.70
N ALA A 573 -3.04 -29.79 18.60
CA ALA A 573 -3.75 -28.52 18.54
C ALA A 573 -5.26 -28.68 18.83
N VAL A 574 -5.91 -29.68 18.22
CA VAL A 574 -7.34 -29.96 18.44
C VAL A 574 -7.61 -30.51 19.85
N LEU A 575 -6.79 -31.45 20.33
CA LEU A 575 -6.91 -31.99 21.68
C LEU A 575 -6.68 -30.91 22.74
N TYR A 576 -5.76 -29.96 22.49
CA TYR A 576 -5.53 -28.81 23.37
C TYR A 576 -6.78 -27.94 23.53
N MET A 577 -7.55 -27.73 22.46
CA MET A 577 -8.79 -26.95 22.56
C MET A 577 -9.82 -27.59 23.50
N ASP A 578 -9.86 -28.93 23.57
CA ASP A 578 -10.75 -29.70 24.49
C ASP A 578 -10.49 -29.42 25.96
N ILE A 579 -9.22 -29.21 26.32
CA ILE A 579 -8.79 -29.02 27.71
C ILE A 579 -8.66 -27.55 28.06
N ARG A 580 -8.31 -26.69 27.10
CA ARG A 580 -8.23 -25.25 27.35
C ARG A 580 -9.62 -24.66 27.55
N TYR A 581 -10.60 -25.05 26.74
CA TYR A 581 -11.92 -24.41 26.71
C TYR A 581 -12.99 -25.35 27.27
N GLU A 582 -13.17 -25.34 28.59
CA GLU A 582 -14.19 -26.14 29.31
C GLU A 582 -15.47 -25.32 29.63
N GLY A 583 -15.64 -24.20 28.94
CA GLY A 583 -16.71 -23.25 29.21
C GLY A 583 -16.44 -22.33 30.40
N GLY A 584 -17.43 -21.51 30.75
CA GLY A 584 -17.33 -20.59 31.89
C GLY A 584 -16.98 -19.17 31.47
N MET A 585 -16.15 -18.49 32.27
CA MET A 585 -15.78 -17.09 32.08
C MET A 585 -14.28 -16.94 32.26
N HIS A 586 -13.62 -16.32 31.29
CA HIS A 586 -12.22 -15.95 31.40
C HIS A 586 -12.01 -15.06 32.65
N GLY A 587 -11.15 -15.45 33.59
CA GLY A 587 -10.97 -14.86 34.90
C GLY A 587 -10.46 -13.42 34.92
N ILE A 588 -9.80 -12.97 33.85
CA ILE A 588 -9.33 -11.58 33.70
C ILE A 588 -10.34 -10.73 32.92
N THR A 589 -10.73 -11.19 31.73
CA THR A 589 -11.56 -10.38 30.82
C THR A 589 -13.05 -10.49 31.10
N ASN A 590 -13.46 -11.47 31.91
CA ASN A 590 -14.85 -11.82 32.20
C ASN A 590 -15.68 -11.95 30.92
N ARG A 591 -15.08 -12.54 29.88
CA ARG A 591 -15.76 -12.95 28.64
C ARG A 591 -16.18 -14.41 28.75
N PRO A 592 -17.35 -14.78 28.21
CA PRO A 592 -17.77 -16.18 28.19
C PRO A 592 -16.85 -16.98 27.28
N GLU A 593 -16.46 -18.16 27.74
CA GLU A 593 -15.69 -19.11 26.94
C GLU A 593 -16.60 -20.29 26.53
N PRO A 594 -16.43 -20.84 25.32
CA PRO A 594 -17.16 -22.03 24.90
C PRO A 594 -16.64 -23.29 25.62
N ASP A 595 -17.49 -24.29 25.78
CA ASP A 595 -17.10 -25.65 26.15
C ASP A 595 -16.85 -26.45 24.86
N LEU A 596 -15.58 -26.66 24.53
CA LEU A 596 -15.16 -27.36 23.31
C LEU A 596 -14.86 -28.82 23.65
N ILE A 597 -15.55 -29.74 22.97
CA ILE A 597 -15.48 -31.16 23.29
C ILE A 597 -15.10 -31.99 22.08
N VAL A 598 -14.00 -32.74 22.18
CA VAL A 598 -13.58 -33.72 21.17
C VAL A 598 -14.34 -35.04 21.40
N VAL A 599 -15.01 -35.52 20.36
CA VAL A 599 -15.90 -36.69 20.41
C VAL A 599 -15.61 -37.68 19.28
N ASP A 600 -15.93 -38.96 19.48
CA ASP A 600 -15.90 -39.96 18.39
C ASP A 600 -17.16 -39.97 17.54
N ASN A 601 -18.25 -39.40 18.03
CA ASN A 601 -19.51 -39.36 17.30
C ASN A 601 -19.61 -38.06 16.47
N PRO A 602 -19.33 -38.08 15.14
CA PRO A 602 -19.44 -36.89 14.31
C PRO A 602 -20.87 -36.35 14.21
N GLY A 603 -21.89 -37.13 14.57
CA GLY A 603 -23.29 -36.67 14.59
C GLY A 603 -23.60 -35.61 15.66
N LEU A 604 -22.66 -35.33 16.59
CA LEU A 604 -22.78 -34.23 17.55
C LEU A 604 -22.27 -32.89 17.00
N ILE A 605 -21.47 -32.92 15.93
CA ILE A 605 -20.87 -31.72 15.32
C ILE A 605 -21.97 -30.89 14.68
N GLN A 606 -22.03 -29.61 15.05
CA GLN A 606 -22.98 -28.65 14.49
C GLN A 606 -22.25 -27.39 14.05
N THR A 607 -22.67 -26.83 12.92
CA THR A 607 -22.18 -25.53 12.46
C THR A 607 -22.90 -24.41 13.18
N THR A 608 -22.13 -23.49 13.74
CA THR A 608 -22.59 -22.27 14.38
C THR A 608 -22.53 -21.12 13.36
N PRO A 609 -23.59 -20.31 13.19
CA PRO A 609 -23.55 -19.16 12.28
C PRO A 609 -22.49 -18.12 12.70
N ALA A 610 -21.97 -17.36 11.73
CA ALA A 610 -21.00 -16.31 11.98
C ALA A 610 -21.54 -15.24 12.96
N GLY A 611 -20.69 -14.82 13.90
CA GLY A 611 -21.05 -13.84 14.94
C GLY A 611 -21.90 -14.40 16.08
N VAL A 612 -22.16 -15.72 16.11
CA VAL A 612 -22.96 -16.37 17.16
C VAL A 612 -22.05 -17.16 18.10
N PHE A 613 -22.19 -16.88 19.39
CA PHE A 613 -21.55 -17.67 20.45
C PHE A 613 -22.38 -18.93 20.74
N ALA A 614 -21.75 -20.10 20.61
CA ALA A 614 -22.32 -21.37 21.04
C ALA A 614 -21.70 -21.78 22.38
N PRO A 615 -22.52 -22.04 23.43
CA PRO A 615 -21.98 -22.46 24.72
C PRO A 615 -21.20 -23.78 24.68
N VAL A 616 -21.51 -24.65 23.72
CA VAL A 616 -20.83 -25.94 23.53
C VAL A 616 -20.51 -26.13 22.04
N GLY A 617 -19.28 -26.50 21.74
CA GLY A 617 -18.79 -26.87 20.40
C GLY A 617 -18.28 -28.30 20.39
N TYR A 618 -18.47 -29.03 19.29
CA TYR A 618 -18.00 -30.42 19.17
C TYR A 618 -17.09 -30.57 17.95
N MET A 619 -15.99 -31.30 18.11
CA MET A 619 -15.11 -31.73 17.03
C MET A 619 -14.93 -33.24 17.03
N GLY A 620 -14.76 -33.82 15.83
CA GLY A 620 -14.88 -35.26 15.60
C GLY A 620 -13.58 -36.05 15.49
N LEU A 621 -13.77 -37.36 15.73
CA LEU A 621 -12.84 -38.49 15.68
C LEU A 621 -11.71 -38.45 16.70
N LYS A 622 -12.09 -38.27 17.98
CA LYS A 622 -11.18 -38.37 19.14
C LYS A 622 -10.17 -39.52 19.03
N SER A 623 -10.65 -40.73 18.74
CA SER A 623 -9.81 -41.92 18.58
C SER A 623 -8.79 -41.81 17.46
N VAL A 624 -9.13 -41.14 16.35
CA VAL A 624 -8.20 -40.88 15.24
C VAL A 624 -7.16 -39.83 15.63
N LEU A 625 -7.58 -38.75 16.30
CA LEU A 625 -6.67 -37.72 16.78
C LEU A 625 -5.65 -38.30 17.78
N LEU A 626 -6.08 -39.15 18.71
CA LEU A 626 -5.17 -39.86 19.61
C LEU A 626 -4.24 -40.83 18.87
N GLN A 627 -4.75 -41.52 17.84
CA GLN A 627 -3.90 -42.36 16.99
C GLN A 627 -2.83 -41.54 16.26
N TRP A 628 -3.19 -40.39 15.72
CA TRP A 628 -2.28 -39.48 15.03
C TRP A 628 -1.23 -38.89 15.98
N HIS A 629 -1.66 -38.43 17.15
CA HIS A 629 -0.78 -37.97 18.22
C HIS A 629 0.28 -39.03 18.58
N ALA A 630 -0.12 -40.29 18.71
CA ALA A 630 0.81 -41.38 19.03
C ALA A 630 1.73 -41.77 17.85
N ALA A 631 1.25 -41.64 16.61
CA ALA A 631 2.01 -42.01 15.41
C ALA A 631 3.03 -40.94 14.97
N ASP A 632 2.84 -39.70 15.41
CA ASP A 632 3.67 -38.54 15.07
C ASP A 632 3.99 -37.74 16.36
N PRO A 633 4.98 -38.18 17.15
CA PRO A 633 5.35 -37.55 18.42
C PRO A 633 5.86 -36.11 18.25
N PRO A 634 5.86 -35.29 19.31
CA PRO A 634 6.36 -33.91 19.23
C PRO A 634 7.82 -33.84 18.77
N ASP A 635 8.11 -32.92 17.84
CA ASP A 635 9.43 -32.70 17.27
C ASP A 635 10.01 -31.33 17.63
N ALA A 636 11.28 -31.08 17.30
CA ALA A 636 11.94 -29.84 17.67
C ALA A 636 11.25 -28.57 17.11
N ASN A 637 10.57 -28.67 15.97
CA ASN A 637 9.88 -27.53 15.36
C ASN A 637 8.57 -27.25 16.10
N GLU A 638 7.84 -28.29 16.49
CA GLU A 638 6.62 -28.15 17.26
C GLU A 638 6.90 -27.59 18.68
N GLN A 639 7.99 -28.03 19.30
CA GLN A 639 8.50 -27.50 20.57
C GLN A 639 8.81 -26.00 20.44
N LEU A 640 9.53 -25.61 19.38
CA LEU A 640 9.84 -24.21 19.08
C LEU A 640 8.54 -23.40 18.93
N ARG A 641 7.58 -23.93 18.19
CA ARG A 641 6.28 -23.29 17.98
C ARG A 641 5.55 -23.08 19.32
N ASN A 642 5.53 -24.08 20.20
CA ASN A 642 4.93 -24.00 21.53
C ASN A 642 5.59 -22.92 22.39
N ASP A 643 6.93 -22.82 22.36
CA ASP A 643 7.68 -21.80 23.08
C ASP A 643 7.42 -20.38 22.55
N VAL A 644 7.33 -20.21 21.22
CA VAL A 644 6.98 -18.93 20.61
C VAL A 644 5.60 -18.51 21.06
N VAL A 645 4.57 -19.35 20.89
CA VAL A 645 3.21 -19.01 21.29
C VAL A 645 3.13 -18.69 22.79
N PHE A 646 3.79 -19.48 23.64
CA PHE A 646 3.87 -19.23 25.08
C PHE A 646 4.45 -17.86 25.44
N SER A 647 5.47 -17.39 24.72
CA SER A 647 6.06 -16.07 25.01
C SER A 647 5.13 -14.89 24.76
N TYR A 648 4.07 -15.10 23.97
CA TYR A 648 3.02 -14.13 23.74
C TYR A 648 1.82 -14.41 24.63
N GLN A 649 1.15 -15.55 24.45
CA GLN A 649 -0.11 -15.84 25.12
C GLN A 649 0.06 -16.26 26.59
N GLY A 650 1.27 -16.65 27.02
CA GLY A 650 1.53 -17.06 28.40
C GLY A 650 0.98 -18.43 28.77
N ASN A 651 0.33 -19.14 27.85
CA ASN A 651 -0.08 -20.53 27.99
C ASN A 651 0.72 -21.45 27.07
N ARG A 652 0.78 -22.74 27.42
CA ARG A 652 1.47 -23.78 26.63
C ARG A 652 0.47 -24.87 26.21
N ASN A 653 0.71 -25.50 25.06
CA ASN A 653 0.02 -26.72 24.69
C ASN A 653 0.69 -27.90 25.43
N PRO A 654 -0.01 -28.51 26.40
CA PRO A 654 0.59 -29.51 27.26
C PRO A 654 0.85 -30.84 26.56
N PHE A 655 0.21 -31.12 25.43
CA PHE A 655 0.43 -32.36 24.70
C PHE A 655 1.68 -32.32 23.84
N ILE A 656 2.27 -31.14 23.65
CA ILE A 656 3.59 -30.95 23.06
C ILE A 656 4.65 -31.22 24.14
N ASP A 657 4.52 -30.62 25.32
CA ASP A 657 5.49 -30.75 26.41
C ASP A 657 5.41 -32.10 27.17
N HIS A 658 4.20 -32.63 27.33
CA HIS A 658 3.84 -33.86 28.05
C HIS A 658 2.88 -34.72 27.19
N PRO A 659 3.37 -35.33 26.10
CA PRO A 659 2.52 -36.11 25.20
C PRO A 659 1.77 -37.26 25.90
N GLU A 660 2.34 -37.82 26.96
CA GLU A 660 1.71 -38.87 27.77
C GLU A 660 0.37 -38.45 28.42
N TRP A 661 0.12 -37.15 28.59
CA TRP A 661 -1.13 -36.65 29.17
C TRP A 661 -2.30 -36.68 28.20
N ALA A 662 -2.04 -36.67 26.89
CA ALA A 662 -3.09 -36.71 25.87
C ALA A 662 -3.94 -37.98 26.00
N GLU A 663 -3.29 -39.15 26.10
CA GLU A 663 -4.00 -40.43 26.28
C GLU A 663 -4.68 -40.50 27.65
N CYS A 664 -3.96 -40.17 28.74
CA CYS A 664 -4.49 -40.20 30.10
C CYS A 664 -5.81 -39.40 30.23
N LEU A 665 -5.89 -38.20 29.66
CA LEU A 665 -7.08 -37.36 29.72
C LEU A 665 -8.24 -37.91 28.88
N HIS A 666 -7.98 -38.28 27.63
CA HIS A 666 -9.04 -38.51 26.66
C HIS A 666 -9.61 -39.93 26.68
N THR A 667 -8.88 -40.90 27.26
CA THR A 667 -9.32 -42.29 27.44
C THR A 667 -9.53 -42.67 28.91
N CYS A 668 -9.13 -41.81 29.85
CA CYS A 668 -9.06 -42.11 31.28
C CYS A 668 -8.19 -43.33 31.62
N THR A 669 -7.14 -43.59 30.83
CA THR A 669 -6.12 -44.59 31.13
C THR A 669 -4.76 -43.91 31.33
N CYS A 670 -4.42 -43.60 32.57
CA CYS A 670 -3.16 -42.93 32.90
C CYS A 670 -2.05 -43.97 33.14
N SER A 671 -1.06 -44.02 32.25
CA SER A 671 0.18 -44.77 32.45
C SER A 671 1.22 -43.89 33.15
N SER A 672 1.93 -44.45 34.13
CA SER A 672 2.98 -43.73 34.86
C SER A 672 4.35 -43.76 34.17
N ALA A 673 4.42 -44.11 32.88
CA ALA A 673 5.66 -44.21 32.13
C ALA A 673 5.45 -43.82 30.65
N PRO A 674 6.38 -43.05 30.05
CA PRO A 674 6.35 -42.79 28.62
C PRO A 674 6.48 -44.11 27.84
N PRO A 675 5.92 -44.23 26.62
CA PRO A 675 6.25 -45.31 25.70
C PRO A 675 7.77 -45.32 25.50
N VAL A 676 8.42 -46.42 25.87
CA VAL A 676 9.86 -46.61 25.78
C VAL A 676 10.26 -46.85 24.32
N GLU A 677 10.19 -45.83 23.46
CA GLU A 677 10.85 -45.80 22.13
C GLU A 677 11.28 -44.39 21.63
N ILE A 678 11.18 -43.31 22.43
CA ILE A 678 11.25 -41.92 21.89
C ILE A 678 12.66 -41.27 21.85
N PHE A 679 13.75 -41.91 22.29
CA PHE A 679 15.10 -41.28 22.22
C PHE A 679 16.21 -42.12 21.61
N GLU A 680 15.94 -43.28 21.02
CA GLU A 680 16.95 -43.96 20.20
C GLU A 680 16.76 -43.60 18.73
N ASN A 681 17.44 -42.54 18.28
CA ASN A 681 18.24 -42.48 17.06
C ASN A 681 18.44 -41.01 16.62
N GLY A 682 19.68 -40.50 16.68
CA GLY A 682 20.05 -39.37 15.82
C GLY A 682 21.07 -38.34 16.31
N PHE A 683 22.05 -38.70 17.13
CA PHE A 683 23.29 -37.92 17.23
C PHE A 683 24.49 -38.85 17.08
N GLU A 684 24.78 -39.26 15.84
CA GLU A 684 26.16 -39.50 15.37
C GLU A 684 26.22 -39.15 13.88
N GLY A 685 27.06 -38.19 13.51
CA GLY A 685 27.32 -37.76 12.14
C GLY A 685 27.71 -36.29 12.03
#